data_AF-A0A6P5WVA0-F1
#
_entry.id   AF-A0A6P5WVA0-F1
#
_cell.length_a   1.000
_cell.length_b   1.000
_cell.length_c   1.000
_cell.angle_alpha   90.00
_cell.angle_beta   90.00
_cell.angle_gamma   90.00
#
_symmetry.space_group_name_H-M   'P 1'
#
loop_
_entity.id
_entity.type
_entity.pdbx_description
1 polymer ?
#
loop_
_entity_poly.entity_id
_entity_poly.type
_entity_poly.pdbx_seq_one_letter_code
_entity_poly.pdbx_strand_id
1 'polypeptide(L)'
;MEQIIANDGAEEATTNTIMFPSLESIILESCSNLRSFYLGHDTVEYPCLTELTVEDCPKMVAFATSSPRAQNIKTNGIAPFFSDKVVFPNLTKLVIVGSGYWTTIWDNKLTFSSFSELTFLRVKNCESLLNIFPFHMMKRLDKLEYLEIVKCESLVEVIGLDYGLNSTESTTMFIFPKIRDLLLHWLPKLKNFYSRLHTTSWPSLKQLQVIGCDNVEILAREYLSFSETLGESQLEIISFQQPLFWVTEDTFPNLEKLFLEANDIMTEIWHGQLPTQHFCKLTYLSLQRIPNRLVTILNSFIQSLPNLETLKVEEAPLNEIFQCEGLGGEEEHPGALVRLTELFLIELPELTHLWKEEYQVGEVFSNLETLKVWKCDKLKTLVPSSVYFKHLTNLQVSNCHGLKNLLTLPTAKSLVVLTEMSITDCQMIEEIIARGSDDVMDGIVFSQLKSLELRCLPSLSSFCSGNCAFGFPSLEELIMGQCPKMEIFTTGELSTPMLQGIQSTEGEYVGHWEGNLNAIVQQLFTEKQDLHQTFMQTYQQVFPSLEDLERSSINIQRIWHKKFLATASCAQYLTCLTIEGCHNLNCLFSSSMMESFAQLKILNIENCENVEKVILIEGLAKEELMSQKLFGKLEFLLLKYLPKLTRFCHGSYLDFPSLRTVRIESCLTLDTFVSDAEGNNSEIASPTLFNEKVAFPCLKELSIIGVGNWRKIWHNEATNSGGFILQITKSSIGV
;
A
#
# COMPACT_ATOMS: atom_id res chain seq x y z
N MET A 1 -16.82 20.29 -11.08
CA MET A 1 -16.01 20.19 -12.30
C MET A 1 -16.21 18.84 -12.97
N GLU A 2 -16.61 18.81 -14.25
CA GLU A 2 -16.71 17.58 -15.04
C GLU A 2 -15.50 17.36 -15.96
N GLN A 3 -14.76 18.41 -16.32
CA GLN A 3 -13.61 18.37 -17.22
C GLN A 3 -12.51 19.32 -16.72
N ILE A 4 -11.23 18.98 -16.93
CA ILE A 4 -10.11 19.84 -16.54
C ILE A 4 -9.70 20.76 -17.71
N ILE A 5 -9.64 20.20 -18.92
CA ILE A 5 -9.35 20.89 -20.19
C ILE A 5 -10.49 20.59 -21.17
N ALA A 6 -11.01 21.62 -21.85
CA ALA A 6 -12.01 21.42 -22.91
C ALA A 6 -11.80 22.42 -24.05
N ASN A 7 -11.63 21.92 -25.27
CA ASN A 7 -11.54 22.71 -26.49
C ASN A 7 -12.89 22.68 -27.23
N ASP A 8 -13.55 23.84 -27.32
CA ASP A 8 -14.87 24.02 -27.94
C ASP A 8 -14.77 24.37 -29.45
N GLY A 9 -13.59 24.19 -30.08
CA GLY A 9 -13.37 24.45 -31.49
C GLY A 9 -14.36 23.71 -32.40
N ALA A 10 -14.89 24.40 -33.42
CA ALA A 10 -15.71 23.79 -34.46
C ALA A 10 -14.96 22.63 -35.15
N GLU A 11 -15.69 21.69 -35.76
CA GLU A 11 -15.14 20.66 -36.65
C GLU A 11 -14.44 21.30 -37.87
N GLU A 12 -13.29 21.94 -37.67
CA GLU A 12 -12.40 22.35 -38.77
C GLU A 12 -11.55 21.14 -39.16
N ALA A 13 -11.40 20.92 -40.47
CA ALA A 13 -10.80 19.73 -41.07
C ALA A 13 -9.28 19.55 -40.81
N THR A 14 -8.68 20.37 -39.93
CA THR A 14 -7.27 20.32 -39.56
C THR A 14 -7.16 19.96 -38.08
N THR A 15 -6.77 18.72 -37.78
CA THR A 15 -6.42 18.29 -36.42
C THR A 15 -5.18 19.06 -35.95
N ASN A 16 -5.32 19.95 -34.97
CA ASN A 16 -4.19 20.62 -34.35
C ASN A 16 -3.63 19.76 -33.21
N THR A 17 -2.37 20.03 -32.83
CA THR A 17 -1.72 19.39 -31.68
C THR A 17 -1.56 20.42 -30.57
N ILE A 18 -2.17 20.13 -29.41
CA ILE A 18 -2.02 20.93 -28.19
C ILE A 18 -0.86 20.34 -27.40
N MET A 19 0.07 21.18 -26.97
CA MET A 19 1.25 20.74 -26.23
C MET A 19 1.19 21.23 -24.78
N PHE A 20 1.46 20.34 -23.83
CA PHE A 20 1.76 20.69 -22.43
C PHE A 20 3.24 20.45 -22.16
N PRO A 21 4.15 21.33 -22.65
CA PRO A 21 5.58 21.06 -22.73
C PRO A 21 6.29 20.98 -21.37
N SER A 22 5.62 21.32 -20.29
CA SER A 22 6.21 21.40 -18.96
C SER A 22 5.43 20.63 -17.89
N LEU A 23 4.38 19.89 -18.24
CA LEU A 23 3.65 19.12 -17.23
C LEU A 23 4.40 17.82 -16.92
N GLU A 24 4.93 17.67 -15.71
CA GLU A 24 5.79 16.55 -15.30
C GLU A 24 5.03 15.43 -14.57
N SER A 25 4.00 15.79 -13.80
CA SER A 25 3.16 14.84 -13.08
C SER A 25 1.71 15.31 -13.00
N ILE A 26 0.77 14.38 -13.14
CA ILE A 26 -0.67 14.58 -12.96
C ILE A 26 -1.16 13.62 -11.89
N ILE A 27 -1.78 14.14 -10.83
CA ILE A 27 -2.37 13.36 -9.75
C ILE A 27 -3.82 13.80 -9.59
N LEU A 28 -4.77 12.89 -9.82
CA LEU A 28 -6.20 13.10 -9.67
C LEU A 28 -6.71 12.14 -8.60
N GLU A 29 -7.20 12.66 -7.48
CA GLU A 29 -7.61 11.83 -6.34
C GLU A 29 -9.02 12.22 -5.87
N SER A 30 -9.88 11.23 -5.64
CA SER A 30 -11.23 11.43 -5.08
C SER A 30 -12.13 12.39 -5.90
N CYS A 31 -11.84 12.64 -7.19
CA CYS A 31 -12.54 13.63 -8.00
C CYS A 31 -13.95 13.17 -8.43
N SER A 32 -14.93 13.26 -7.52
CA SER A 32 -16.26 12.62 -7.66
C SER A 32 -17.15 13.11 -8.81
N ASN A 33 -16.83 14.24 -9.45
CA ASN A 33 -17.59 14.76 -10.59
C ASN A 33 -16.81 14.74 -11.91
N LEU A 34 -15.51 14.45 -11.88
CA LEU A 34 -14.66 14.46 -13.07
C LEU A 34 -15.07 13.33 -14.00
N ARG A 35 -15.38 13.66 -15.27
CA ARG A 35 -15.74 12.72 -16.33
C ARG A 35 -14.58 12.46 -17.29
N SER A 36 -13.80 13.50 -17.61
CA SER A 36 -12.55 13.35 -18.36
C SER A 36 -11.54 14.43 -18.00
N PHE A 37 -10.25 14.16 -18.18
CA PHE A 37 -9.21 15.18 -18.05
C PHE A 37 -9.29 16.15 -19.23
N TYR A 38 -9.40 15.62 -20.46
CA TYR A 38 -9.51 16.38 -21.70
C TYR A 38 -10.80 16.07 -22.46
N LEU A 39 -11.48 17.12 -22.95
CA LEU A 39 -12.54 17.04 -23.95
C LEU A 39 -12.16 17.86 -25.20
N GLY A 40 -11.97 17.22 -26.35
CA GLY A 40 -11.68 17.93 -27.59
C GLY A 40 -11.34 17.02 -28.77
N HIS A 41 -11.33 17.60 -29.97
CA HIS A 41 -11.01 16.87 -31.21
C HIS A 41 -9.50 16.81 -31.50
N ASP A 42 -8.74 17.78 -30.99
CA ASP A 42 -7.29 17.89 -31.17
C ASP A 42 -6.54 16.85 -30.34
N THR A 43 -5.37 16.46 -30.83
CA THR A 43 -4.45 15.59 -30.10
C THR A 43 -3.68 16.41 -29.08
N VAL A 44 -3.56 15.90 -27.86
CA VAL A 44 -2.83 16.52 -26.77
C VAL A 44 -1.59 15.72 -26.45
N GLU A 45 -0.44 16.38 -26.48
CA GLU A 45 0.86 15.76 -26.21
C GLU A 45 1.48 16.34 -24.93
N TYR A 46 2.00 15.43 -24.11
CA TYR A 46 2.58 15.70 -22.81
C TYR A 46 4.05 15.25 -22.79
N PRO A 47 4.97 16.00 -23.44
CA PRO A 47 6.32 15.52 -23.69
C PRO A 47 7.18 15.37 -22.43
N CYS A 48 6.86 16.07 -21.34
CA CYS A 48 7.61 15.98 -20.08
C CYS A 48 6.89 15.14 -19.00
N LEU A 49 5.72 14.57 -19.28
CA LEU A 49 4.93 13.88 -18.26
C LEU A 49 5.55 12.52 -17.95
N THR A 50 5.95 12.35 -16.69
CA THR A 50 6.62 11.14 -16.18
C THR A 50 5.73 10.34 -15.24
N GLU A 51 4.75 10.97 -14.60
CA GLU A 51 3.83 10.34 -13.66
C GLU A 51 2.38 10.74 -13.92
N LEU A 52 1.49 9.75 -13.92
CA LEU A 52 0.05 9.93 -14.00
C LEU A 52 -0.63 9.02 -12.98
N THR A 53 -1.32 9.63 -12.03
CA THR A 53 -2.11 8.95 -11.01
C THR A 53 -3.56 9.40 -11.12
N VAL A 54 -4.48 8.45 -11.22
CA VAL A 54 -5.93 8.66 -11.16
C VAL A 54 -6.49 7.72 -10.11
N GLU A 55 -7.04 8.25 -9.04
CA GLU A 55 -7.54 7.51 -7.88
C GLU A 55 -8.91 8.02 -7.45
N ASP A 56 -9.83 7.09 -7.18
CA ASP A 56 -11.17 7.36 -6.65
C ASP A 56 -11.97 8.44 -7.44
N CYS A 57 -11.90 8.37 -8.78
CA CYS A 57 -12.65 9.24 -9.69
C CYS A 57 -13.88 8.54 -10.30
N PRO A 58 -14.98 8.31 -9.55
CA PRO A 58 -16.05 7.35 -9.90
C PRO A 58 -16.88 7.73 -11.13
N LYS A 59 -16.90 9.00 -11.53
CA LYS A 59 -17.64 9.44 -12.74
C LYS A 59 -16.75 9.54 -13.98
N MET A 60 -15.46 9.24 -13.85
CA MET A 60 -14.54 9.31 -14.96
C MET A 60 -14.93 8.23 -15.97
N VAL A 61 -14.98 8.58 -17.24
CA VAL A 61 -15.32 7.65 -18.34
C VAL A 61 -14.13 7.42 -19.26
N ALA A 62 -13.25 8.41 -19.39
CA ALA A 62 -11.99 8.34 -20.12
C ALA A 62 -11.07 9.45 -19.63
N PHE A 63 -9.75 9.30 -19.81
CA PHE A 63 -8.83 10.41 -19.61
C PHE A 63 -9.03 11.51 -20.67
N ALA A 64 -9.19 11.13 -21.94
CA ALA A 64 -9.40 12.05 -23.05
C ALA A 64 -10.53 11.55 -23.97
N THR A 65 -11.45 12.43 -24.36
CA THR A 65 -12.55 12.10 -25.29
C THR A 65 -12.87 13.27 -26.21
N SER A 66 -13.42 13.01 -27.39
CA SER A 66 -13.86 14.03 -28.35
C SER A 66 -15.38 14.20 -28.40
N SER A 67 -16.15 13.36 -27.69
CA SER A 67 -17.61 13.35 -27.78
C SER A 67 -18.28 13.68 -26.44
N PRO A 68 -19.02 14.79 -26.34
CA PRO A 68 -19.88 15.07 -25.19
C PRO A 68 -20.99 14.01 -25.04
N ARG A 69 -21.38 13.34 -26.12
CA ARG A 69 -22.42 12.29 -26.10
C ARG A 69 -21.94 11.01 -25.43
N ALA A 70 -20.65 10.68 -25.51
CA ALA A 70 -20.04 9.59 -24.76
C ALA A 70 -20.11 9.82 -23.23
N GLN A 71 -20.34 11.06 -22.79
CA GLN A 71 -20.46 11.41 -21.37
C GLN A 71 -21.86 11.10 -20.80
N ASN A 72 -22.92 11.03 -21.63
CA ASN A 72 -24.32 10.92 -21.19
C ASN A 72 -24.93 9.52 -21.34
N ILE A 73 -24.20 8.60 -21.96
CA ILE A 73 -24.67 7.23 -22.18
C ILE A 73 -24.00 6.41 -21.08
N LYS A 74 -24.78 5.56 -20.38
CA LYS A 74 -24.24 4.32 -19.82
C LYS A 74 -23.74 3.50 -21.00
N THR A 75 -22.62 3.89 -21.62
CA THR A 75 -22.10 3.20 -22.78
C THR A 75 -21.85 1.79 -22.29
N ASN A 76 -22.56 0.81 -22.86
CA ASN A 76 -22.20 -0.59 -22.73
C ASN A 76 -20.69 -0.65 -22.96
N GLY A 77 -19.92 -0.95 -21.91
CA GLY A 77 -18.50 -0.59 -21.80
C GLY A 77 -17.66 -1.08 -22.97
N ILE A 78 -17.39 -0.22 -23.96
CA ILE A 78 -16.55 -0.56 -25.12
C ILE A 78 -15.46 0.52 -25.33
N ALA A 79 -15.53 1.66 -24.65
CA ALA A 79 -14.57 2.73 -24.83
C ALA A 79 -13.31 2.51 -23.94
N PRO A 80 -12.10 2.73 -24.49
CA PRO A 80 -10.85 2.68 -23.73
C PRO A 80 -10.68 3.90 -22.83
N PHE A 81 -9.95 3.73 -21.71
CA PHE A 81 -9.63 4.84 -20.80
C PHE A 81 -8.75 5.91 -21.47
N PHE A 82 -7.69 5.50 -22.18
CA PHE A 82 -6.86 6.37 -23.01
C PHE A 82 -7.25 6.23 -24.49
N SER A 83 -7.65 7.33 -25.11
CA SER A 83 -7.97 7.41 -26.55
C SER A 83 -6.75 7.79 -27.40
N ASP A 84 -6.92 7.78 -28.72
CA ASP A 84 -5.94 8.25 -29.71
C ASP A 84 -5.60 9.76 -29.61
N LYS A 85 -6.25 10.47 -28.69
CA LYS A 85 -6.08 11.91 -28.45
C LYS A 85 -4.97 12.26 -27.47
N VAL A 86 -4.32 11.28 -26.86
CA VAL A 86 -3.23 11.53 -25.92
C VAL A 86 -1.92 10.96 -26.42
N VAL A 87 -0.85 11.72 -26.21
CA VAL A 87 0.52 11.29 -26.49
C VAL A 87 1.37 11.45 -25.23
N PHE A 88 1.89 10.34 -24.72
CA PHE A 88 2.67 10.26 -23.49
C PHE A 88 4.03 9.60 -23.74
N PRO A 89 5.00 10.32 -24.33
CA PRO A 89 6.25 9.73 -24.79
C PRO A 89 7.21 9.33 -23.66
N ASN A 90 7.14 9.99 -22.50
CA ASN A 90 8.08 9.83 -21.39
C ASN A 90 7.43 9.35 -20.09
N LEU A 91 6.20 8.81 -20.16
CA LEU A 91 5.47 8.37 -18.96
C LEU A 91 6.12 7.11 -18.38
N THR A 92 6.64 7.23 -17.14
CA THR A 92 7.34 6.16 -16.43
C THR A 92 6.49 5.48 -15.37
N LYS A 93 5.52 6.19 -14.79
CA LYS A 93 4.64 5.71 -13.72
C LYS A 93 3.19 5.99 -14.04
N LEU A 94 2.37 4.93 -14.03
CA LEU A 94 0.94 5.00 -14.22
C LEU A 94 0.21 4.30 -13.08
N VAL A 95 -0.67 5.02 -12.41
CA VAL A 95 -1.56 4.50 -11.36
C VAL A 95 -3.00 4.79 -11.75
N ILE A 96 -3.82 3.75 -11.85
CA ILE A 96 -5.26 3.85 -12.12
C ILE A 96 -5.99 3.10 -11.02
N VAL A 97 -6.74 3.82 -10.20
CA VAL A 97 -7.60 3.29 -9.14
C VAL A 97 -9.01 3.83 -9.33
N GLY A 98 -9.99 2.97 -9.61
CA GLY A 98 -11.37 3.43 -9.64
C GLY A 98 -12.36 2.55 -10.41
N SER A 99 -13.63 2.66 -10.00
CA SER A 99 -14.78 1.87 -10.46
C SER A 99 -15.34 2.31 -11.83
N GLY A 100 -14.46 2.68 -12.76
CA GLY A 100 -14.86 3.16 -14.09
C GLY A 100 -15.62 2.13 -14.92
N TYR A 101 -16.43 2.61 -15.86
CA TYR A 101 -17.22 1.76 -16.78
C TYR A 101 -16.45 1.31 -18.04
N TRP A 102 -15.15 1.63 -18.14
CA TRP A 102 -14.32 1.24 -19.29
C TRP A 102 -13.92 -0.25 -19.20
N THR A 103 -13.91 -0.93 -20.35
CA THR A 103 -13.55 -2.36 -20.45
C THR A 103 -12.11 -2.59 -20.87
N THR A 104 -11.44 -1.56 -21.40
CA THR A 104 -10.02 -1.56 -21.75
C THR A 104 -9.35 -0.27 -21.29
N ILE A 105 -8.03 -0.32 -21.06
CA ILE A 105 -7.25 0.88 -20.72
C ILE A 105 -6.77 1.60 -22.00
N TRP A 106 -6.47 0.85 -23.06
CA TRP A 106 -5.72 1.33 -24.21
C TRP A 106 -6.55 1.28 -25.50
N ASP A 107 -6.55 2.38 -26.26
CA ASP A 107 -7.11 2.43 -27.61
C ASP A 107 -6.13 1.80 -28.64
N ASN A 108 -6.68 1.13 -29.65
CA ASN A 108 -5.88 0.47 -30.68
C ASN A 108 -5.18 1.44 -31.66
N LYS A 109 -5.53 2.72 -31.64
CA LYS A 109 -4.92 3.80 -32.44
C LYS A 109 -3.91 4.64 -31.67
N LEU A 110 -3.56 4.27 -30.44
CA LEU A 110 -2.54 4.96 -29.67
C LEU A 110 -1.21 5.03 -30.44
N THR A 111 -0.62 6.22 -30.49
CA THR A 111 0.69 6.45 -31.12
C THR A 111 1.74 5.53 -30.51
N PHE A 112 2.61 4.95 -31.33
CA PHE A 112 3.60 3.96 -30.87
C PHE A 112 4.58 4.51 -29.83
N SER A 113 4.90 5.81 -29.92
CA SER A 113 5.75 6.50 -28.95
C SER A 113 5.13 6.61 -27.55
N SER A 114 3.81 6.46 -27.39
CA SER A 114 3.17 6.59 -26.10
C SER A 114 3.36 5.33 -25.25
N PHE A 115 3.64 5.53 -23.96
CA PHE A 115 3.78 4.50 -22.92
C PHE A 115 4.96 3.53 -23.09
N SER A 116 5.92 3.81 -23.98
CA SER A 116 7.12 2.96 -24.18
C SER A 116 8.16 3.09 -23.05
N GLU A 117 8.07 4.14 -22.24
CA GLU A 117 8.96 4.40 -21.10
C GLU A 117 8.41 3.88 -19.76
N LEU A 118 7.29 3.15 -19.79
CA LEU A 118 6.60 2.73 -18.57
C LEU A 118 7.44 1.73 -17.77
N THR A 119 7.72 2.08 -16.51
CA THR A 119 8.46 1.27 -15.54
C THR A 119 7.58 0.77 -14.40
N PHE A 120 6.49 1.48 -14.10
CA PHE A 120 5.58 1.17 -13.02
C PHE A 120 4.12 1.26 -13.48
N LEU A 121 3.37 0.17 -13.33
CA LEU A 121 1.94 0.13 -13.58
C LEU A 121 1.19 -0.44 -12.37
N ARG A 122 0.22 0.31 -11.87
CA ARG A 122 -0.71 -0.11 -10.82
C ARG A 122 -2.15 0.10 -11.29
N VAL A 123 -2.94 -0.96 -11.30
CA VAL A 123 -4.37 -0.93 -11.66
C VAL A 123 -5.19 -1.50 -10.51
N LYS A 124 -6.05 -0.70 -9.87
CA LYS A 124 -6.86 -1.14 -8.72
C LYS A 124 -8.34 -0.81 -8.86
N ASN A 125 -9.22 -1.65 -8.32
CA ASN A 125 -10.66 -1.41 -8.21
C ASN A 125 -11.35 -1.14 -9.58
N CYS A 126 -10.81 -1.62 -10.70
CA CYS A 126 -11.37 -1.42 -12.04
C CYS A 126 -12.36 -2.54 -12.39
N GLU A 127 -13.59 -2.43 -11.89
CA GLU A 127 -14.61 -3.51 -11.91
C GLU A 127 -15.05 -3.97 -13.30
N SER A 128 -15.05 -3.08 -14.29
CA SER A 128 -15.50 -3.40 -15.67
C SER A 128 -14.38 -3.90 -16.58
N LEU A 129 -13.12 -3.84 -16.15
CA LEU A 129 -11.98 -4.13 -17.00
C LEU A 129 -11.90 -5.62 -17.36
N LEU A 130 -11.82 -5.94 -18.65
CA LEU A 130 -11.77 -7.33 -19.13
C LEU A 130 -10.33 -7.84 -19.30
N ASN A 131 -9.41 -6.95 -19.70
CA ASN A 131 -7.98 -7.19 -19.82
C ASN A 131 -7.16 -5.94 -19.45
N ILE A 132 -5.90 -6.14 -19.04
CA ILE A 132 -4.99 -5.04 -18.73
C ILE A 132 -4.25 -4.59 -19.98
N PHE A 133 -3.68 -5.53 -20.74
CA PHE A 133 -2.91 -5.24 -21.95
C PHE A 133 -3.53 -5.92 -23.17
N PRO A 134 -3.97 -5.18 -24.20
CA PRO A 134 -4.21 -5.76 -25.50
C PRO A 134 -2.89 -6.15 -26.16
N PHE A 135 -2.93 -7.14 -27.05
CA PHE A 135 -1.72 -7.73 -27.66
C PHE A 135 -0.79 -6.68 -28.31
N HIS A 136 -1.32 -5.66 -28.98
CA HIS A 136 -0.51 -4.59 -29.59
C HIS A 136 0.31 -3.75 -28.59
N MET A 137 0.00 -3.78 -27.29
CA MET A 137 0.77 -3.08 -26.26
C MET A 137 2.05 -3.82 -25.86
N MET A 138 2.16 -5.12 -26.15
CA MET A 138 3.26 -5.96 -25.67
C MET A 138 4.65 -5.46 -26.08
N LYS A 139 4.78 -4.89 -27.29
CA LYS A 139 6.04 -4.33 -27.81
C LYS A 139 6.48 -3.02 -27.12
N ARG A 140 5.72 -2.52 -26.16
CA ARG A 140 5.99 -1.26 -25.43
C ARG A 140 6.38 -1.46 -23.97
N LEU A 141 6.33 -2.71 -23.47
CA LEU A 141 6.47 -3.02 -22.04
C LEU A 141 7.89 -3.48 -21.64
N ASP A 142 8.88 -3.32 -22.53
CA ASP A 142 10.27 -3.77 -22.30
C ASP A 142 10.95 -3.10 -21.10
N LYS A 143 10.44 -1.94 -20.67
CA LYS A 143 10.96 -1.18 -19.53
C LYS A 143 10.18 -1.41 -18.24
N LEU A 144 9.06 -2.15 -18.28
CA LEU A 144 8.19 -2.35 -17.12
C LEU A 144 8.92 -3.15 -16.03
N GLU A 145 9.01 -2.60 -14.83
CA GLU A 145 9.68 -3.20 -13.67
C GLU A 145 8.68 -3.66 -12.60
N TYR A 146 7.53 -2.97 -12.49
CA TYR A 146 6.53 -3.24 -11.46
C TYR A 146 5.13 -3.30 -12.08
N LEU A 147 4.42 -4.41 -11.85
CA LEU A 147 3.03 -4.60 -12.26
C LEU A 147 2.17 -5.06 -11.08
N GLU A 148 1.21 -4.24 -10.68
CA GLU A 148 0.25 -4.56 -9.62
C GLU A 148 -1.19 -4.40 -10.12
N ILE A 149 -1.98 -5.46 -9.99
CA ILE A 149 -3.39 -5.53 -10.40
C ILE A 149 -4.22 -6.01 -9.21
N VAL A 150 -5.16 -5.19 -8.76
CA VAL A 150 -5.84 -5.40 -7.46
C VAL A 150 -7.35 -5.17 -7.58
N LYS A 151 -8.19 -6.10 -7.12
CA LYS A 151 -9.66 -5.88 -7.03
C LYS A 151 -10.32 -5.51 -8.37
N CYS A 152 -9.89 -6.10 -9.48
CA CYS A 152 -10.53 -5.92 -10.80
C CYS A 152 -11.50 -7.09 -11.07
N GLU A 153 -12.77 -6.93 -10.68
CA GLU A 153 -13.74 -8.03 -10.61
C GLU A 153 -14.11 -8.70 -11.95
N SER A 154 -14.04 -7.97 -13.07
CA SER A 154 -14.35 -8.51 -14.41
C SER A 154 -13.15 -9.01 -15.20
N LEU A 155 -11.94 -8.90 -14.65
CA LEU A 155 -10.72 -9.24 -15.36
C LEU A 155 -10.66 -10.76 -15.59
N VAL A 156 -10.66 -11.20 -16.85
CA VAL A 156 -10.62 -12.63 -17.21
C VAL A 156 -9.22 -13.07 -17.58
N GLU A 157 -8.48 -12.20 -18.26
CA GLU A 157 -7.10 -12.41 -18.68
C GLU A 157 -6.28 -11.12 -18.51
N VAL A 158 -4.98 -11.24 -18.20
CA VAL A 158 -4.12 -10.05 -18.10
C VAL A 158 -3.84 -9.47 -19.49
N ILE A 159 -3.52 -10.34 -20.45
CA ILE A 159 -3.32 -10.00 -21.86
C ILE A 159 -4.57 -10.37 -22.65
N GLY A 160 -5.17 -9.40 -23.33
CA GLY A 160 -6.33 -9.57 -24.19
C GLY A 160 -5.99 -9.70 -25.68
N LEU A 161 -6.86 -10.39 -26.43
CA LEU A 161 -6.80 -10.39 -27.89
C LEU A 161 -7.25 -9.05 -28.48
N ASP A 162 -6.60 -8.62 -29.56
CA ASP A 162 -7.02 -7.44 -30.32
C ASP A 162 -8.32 -7.75 -31.09
N TYR A 163 -9.38 -6.99 -30.82
CA TYR A 163 -10.65 -7.11 -31.55
C TYR A 163 -10.44 -6.80 -33.04
N GLY A 164 -10.66 -7.81 -33.89
CA GLY A 164 -10.65 -7.66 -35.35
C GLY A 164 -9.30 -7.84 -36.05
N LEU A 165 -8.22 -8.13 -35.30
CA LEU A 165 -6.96 -8.60 -35.87
C LEU A 165 -6.92 -10.13 -35.78
N ASN A 166 -7.02 -10.79 -36.93
CA ASN A 166 -6.58 -12.18 -37.06
C ASN A 166 -5.07 -12.19 -36.92
N SER A 167 -4.55 -12.19 -35.68
CA SER A 167 -3.12 -12.12 -35.43
C SER A 167 -2.45 -13.39 -36.00
N THR A 168 -1.88 -13.26 -37.19
CA THR A 168 -0.98 -14.22 -37.83
C THR A 168 0.43 -14.16 -37.25
N GLU A 169 0.62 -13.56 -36.07
CA GLU A 169 1.93 -13.43 -35.45
C GLU A 169 2.40 -14.81 -34.96
N SER A 170 3.59 -15.22 -35.43
CA SER A 170 4.23 -16.51 -35.16
C SER A 170 4.90 -16.60 -33.79
N THR A 171 4.79 -15.56 -32.96
CA THR A 171 5.50 -15.48 -31.69
C THR A 171 4.78 -16.31 -30.64
N THR A 172 5.36 -17.44 -30.27
CA THR A 172 4.82 -18.37 -29.26
C THR A 172 5.27 -18.03 -27.83
N MET A 173 5.96 -16.90 -27.62
CA MET A 173 6.61 -16.55 -26.35
C MET A 173 6.53 -15.05 -26.04
N PHE A 174 6.14 -14.70 -24.81
CA PHE A 174 6.23 -13.35 -24.27
C PHE A 174 7.42 -13.21 -23.33
N ILE A 175 8.21 -12.16 -23.51
CA ILE A 175 9.37 -11.87 -22.67
C ILE A 175 9.11 -10.56 -21.93
N PHE A 176 9.20 -10.61 -20.60
CA PHE A 176 9.11 -9.45 -19.72
C PHE A 176 10.48 -9.21 -19.08
N PRO A 177 11.39 -8.49 -19.77
CA PRO A 177 12.81 -8.53 -19.43
C PRO A 177 13.14 -7.86 -18.10
N LYS A 178 12.33 -6.89 -17.64
CA LYS A 178 12.63 -6.07 -16.46
C LYS A 178 11.66 -6.20 -15.30
N ILE A 179 10.52 -6.88 -15.45
CA ILE A 179 9.53 -6.99 -14.37
C ILE A 179 10.17 -7.73 -13.19
N ARG A 180 10.24 -7.06 -12.04
CA ARG A 180 10.77 -7.56 -10.77
C ARG A 180 9.65 -8.01 -9.83
N ASP A 181 8.53 -7.30 -9.87
CA ASP A 181 7.40 -7.53 -8.99
C ASP A 181 6.11 -7.66 -9.81
N LEU A 182 5.46 -8.84 -9.72
CA LEU A 182 4.15 -9.12 -10.31
C LEU A 182 3.16 -9.45 -9.18
N LEU A 183 2.18 -8.56 -8.97
CA LEU A 183 1.20 -8.67 -7.90
C LEU A 183 -0.21 -8.77 -8.50
N LEU A 184 -0.88 -9.90 -8.30
CA LEU A 184 -2.23 -10.20 -8.77
C LEU A 184 -3.12 -10.49 -7.56
N HIS A 185 -3.90 -9.50 -7.11
CA HIS A 185 -4.66 -9.58 -5.86
C HIS A 185 -6.17 -9.40 -6.05
N TRP A 186 -6.97 -10.29 -5.46
CA TRP A 186 -8.44 -10.23 -5.45
C TRP A 186 -9.03 -10.08 -6.87
N LEU A 187 -8.71 -11.04 -7.75
CA LEU A 187 -9.12 -11.09 -9.16
C LEU A 187 -10.03 -12.30 -9.40
N PRO A 188 -11.31 -12.25 -8.98
CA PRO A 188 -12.17 -13.43 -8.89
C PRO A 188 -12.48 -14.09 -10.23
N LYS A 189 -12.42 -13.35 -11.34
CA LYS A 189 -12.67 -13.89 -12.69
C LYS A 189 -11.40 -14.27 -13.46
N LEU A 190 -10.22 -13.97 -12.93
CA LEU A 190 -8.96 -14.21 -13.63
C LEU A 190 -8.76 -15.72 -13.81
N LYS A 191 -8.53 -16.14 -15.05
CA LYS A 191 -8.24 -17.53 -15.40
C LYS A 191 -6.80 -17.70 -15.87
N ASN A 192 -6.41 -16.84 -16.80
CA ASN A 192 -5.17 -16.98 -17.55
C ASN A 192 -4.39 -15.67 -17.57
N PHE A 193 -3.07 -15.73 -17.64
CA PHE A 193 -2.29 -14.55 -17.98
C PHE A 193 -2.52 -14.18 -19.45
N TYR A 194 -2.62 -15.19 -20.32
CA TYR A 194 -3.05 -15.08 -21.72
C TYR A 194 -3.75 -16.37 -22.15
N SER A 195 -4.90 -16.28 -22.84
CA SER A 195 -5.73 -17.44 -23.18
C SER A 195 -5.20 -18.36 -24.29
N ARG A 196 -4.20 -17.92 -25.08
CA ARG A 196 -3.56 -18.79 -26.08
C ARG A 196 -2.32 -19.48 -25.52
N LEU A 197 -1.88 -20.51 -26.24
CA LEU A 197 -0.66 -21.27 -25.96
C LEU A 197 0.59 -20.41 -26.23
N HIS A 198 0.90 -19.45 -25.37
CA HIS A 198 2.15 -18.69 -25.41
C HIS A 198 2.87 -18.87 -24.09
N THR A 199 4.13 -19.27 -24.16
CA THR A 199 5.00 -19.34 -22.99
C THR A 199 5.38 -17.94 -22.55
N THR A 200 5.72 -17.79 -21.28
CA THR A 200 6.21 -16.53 -20.73
C THR A 200 7.64 -16.69 -20.22
N SER A 201 8.41 -15.60 -20.21
CA SER A 201 9.73 -15.56 -19.60
C SER A 201 9.89 -14.29 -18.79
N TRP A 202 10.37 -14.46 -17.57
CA TRP A 202 10.46 -13.44 -16.53
C TRP A 202 11.87 -13.37 -15.95
N PRO A 203 12.89 -13.02 -16.78
CA PRO A 203 14.29 -13.13 -16.40
C PRO A 203 14.69 -12.22 -15.23
N SER A 204 13.90 -11.18 -14.88
CA SER A 204 14.20 -10.27 -13.76
C SER A 204 13.25 -10.41 -12.56
N LEU A 205 12.27 -11.32 -12.63
CA LEU A 205 11.21 -11.42 -11.62
C LEU A 205 11.76 -11.96 -10.31
N LYS A 206 11.64 -11.15 -9.25
CA LYS A 206 12.05 -11.47 -7.88
C LYS A 206 10.85 -11.86 -7.01
N GLN A 207 9.68 -11.27 -7.26
CA GLN A 207 8.49 -11.50 -6.45
C GLN A 207 7.25 -11.75 -7.31
N LEU A 208 6.54 -12.83 -7.01
CA LEU A 208 5.25 -13.19 -7.60
C LEU A 208 4.20 -13.33 -6.49
N GLN A 209 3.10 -12.59 -6.59
CA GLN A 209 1.96 -12.71 -5.69
C GLN A 209 0.69 -13.02 -6.48
N VAL A 210 0.00 -14.10 -6.12
CA VAL A 210 -1.31 -14.50 -6.65
C VAL A 210 -2.22 -14.75 -5.45
N ILE A 211 -3.01 -13.75 -5.08
CA ILE A 211 -3.81 -13.73 -3.84
C ILE A 211 -5.26 -13.43 -4.22
N GLY A 212 -6.25 -14.12 -3.63
CA GLY A 212 -7.68 -13.96 -3.93
C GLY A 212 -8.06 -14.11 -5.41
N CYS A 213 -7.44 -15.03 -6.15
CA CYS A 213 -7.73 -15.29 -7.57
C CYS A 213 -8.57 -16.56 -7.73
N ASP A 214 -9.89 -16.43 -7.62
CA ASP A 214 -10.82 -17.56 -7.40
C ASP A 214 -10.98 -18.51 -8.60
N ASN A 215 -10.67 -18.06 -9.82
CA ASN A 215 -10.86 -18.82 -11.05
C ASN A 215 -9.55 -19.41 -11.62
N VAL A 216 -8.43 -19.28 -10.90
CA VAL A 216 -7.16 -19.87 -11.31
C VAL A 216 -7.13 -21.34 -10.89
N GLU A 217 -7.23 -22.25 -11.87
CA GLU A 217 -7.24 -23.70 -11.62
C GLU A 217 -5.83 -24.28 -11.46
N ILE A 218 -4.85 -23.77 -12.20
CA ILE A 218 -3.45 -24.21 -12.16
C ILE A 218 -2.57 -22.95 -12.20
N LEU A 219 -1.61 -22.80 -11.29
CA LEU A 219 -0.72 -21.62 -11.30
C LEU A 219 0.23 -21.67 -12.50
N ALA A 220 0.93 -22.79 -12.70
CA ALA A 220 1.85 -22.94 -13.83
C ALA A 220 1.90 -24.37 -14.36
N ARG A 221 2.09 -24.49 -15.68
CA ARG A 221 2.21 -25.78 -16.37
C ARG A 221 3.28 -25.73 -17.44
N GLU A 222 4.14 -26.74 -17.43
CA GLU A 222 5.20 -26.89 -18.41
C GLU A 222 4.61 -27.05 -19.82
N TYR A 223 5.12 -26.26 -20.75
CA TYR A 223 4.79 -26.40 -22.16
C TYR A 223 5.57 -27.57 -22.74
N LEU A 224 4.94 -28.74 -22.77
CA LEU A 224 5.44 -29.85 -23.56
C LEU A 224 5.25 -29.48 -25.04
N SER A 225 6.34 -29.32 -25.77
CA SER A 225 6.31 -29.11 -27.23
C SER A 225 5.76 -30.36 -27.92
N PHE A 226 4.45 -30.56 -27.87
CA PHE A 226 3.74 -31.64 -28.56
C PHE A 226 3.57 -31.27 -30.04
N SER A 227 4.66 -31.31 -30.79
CA SER A 227 4.58 -31.44 -32.24
C SER A 227 5.47 -32.61 -32.65
N GLU A 228 4.90 -33.83 -32.69
CA GLU A 228 5.20 -34.84 -33.73
C GLU A 228 4.51 -36.21 -33.54
N THR A 229 3.89 -36.55 -32.39
CA THR A 229 3.51 -37.97 -32.14
C THR A 229 2.08 -38.31 -31.74
N LEU A 230 1.14 -37.36 -31.67
CA LEU A 230 -0.26 -37.68 -31.38
C LEU A 230 -1.19 -37.15 -32.47
N GLY A 231 -1.92 -38.07 -33.09
CA GLY A 231 -2.93 -37.76 -34.10
C GLY A 231 -4.03 -36.85 -33.56
N GLU A 232 -4.69 -36.15 -34.48
CA GLU A 232 -5.65 -35.05 -34.26
C GLU A 232 -6.77 -35.32 -33.24
N SER A 233 -7.01 -36.58 -32.86
CA SER A 233 -8.04 -36.98 -31.90
C SER A 233 -7.70 -36.74 -30.41
N GLN A 234 -6.46 -36.39 -30.04
CA GLN A 234 -6.11 -36.05 -28.65
C GLN A 234 -5.95 -34.54 -28.39
N LEU A 235 -5.96 -33.70 -29.43
CA LEU A 235 -5.95 -32.23 -29.27
C LEU A 235 -7.26 -31.71 -28.64
N GLU A 236 -8.35 -32.47 -28.72
CA GLU A 236 -9.60 -32.17 -28.03
C GLU A 236 -9.50 -32.35 -26.49
N ILE A 237 -8.47 -33.04 -25.97
CA ILE A 237 -8.32 -33.34 -24.52
C ILE A 237 -7.65 -32.19 -23.75
N ILE A 238 -6.90 -31.30 -24.41
CA ILE A 238 -6.22 -30.14 -23.77
C ILE A 238 -7.24 -29.05 -23.34
N SER A 239 -8.50 -29.19 -23.76
CA SER A 239 -9.52 -28.14 -23.77
C SER A 239 -10.18 -27.79 -22.43
N PHE A 240 -9.77 -28.35 -21.28
CA PHE A 240 -10.53 -28.16 -20.04
C PHE A 240 -9.79 -27.51 -18.86
N GLN A 241 -8.45 -27.43 -18.84
CA GLN A 241 -7.70 -26.82 -17.73
C GLN A 241 -6.49 -26.03 -18.24
N GLN A 242 -6.62 -24.71 -18.30
CA GLN A 242 -5.54 -23.80 -18.69
C GLN A 242 -4.84 -23.25 -17.44
N PRO A 243 -3.49 -23.22 -17.42
CA PRO A 243 -2.75 -22.61 -16.33
C PRO A 243 -2.79 -21.08 -16.42
N LEU A 244 -2.54 -20.41 -15.29
CA LEU A 244 -2.27 -18.98 -15.29
C LEU A 244 -1.03 -18.68 -16.14
N PHE A 245 0.04 -19.49 -15.99
CA PHE A 245 1.27 -19.37 -16.77
C PHE A 245 1.63 -20.66 -17.52
N TRP A 246 1.86 -20.54 -18.83
CA TRP A 246 2.61 -21.54 -19.58
C TRP A 246 4.11 -21.27 -19.41
N VAL A 247 4.84 -22.29 -18.96
CA VAL A 247 6.24 -22.15 -18.54
C VAL A 247 7.15 -23.12 -19.30
N THR A 248 8.39 -22.69 -19.54
CA THR A 248 9.55 -23.51 -19.92
C THR A 248 10.60 -23.49 -18.80
N GLU A 249 11.67 -24.28 -18.94
CA GLU A 249 12.75 -24.41 -17.95
C GLU A 249 13.29 -23.06 -17.41
N ASP A 250 13.38 -22.04 -18.25
CA ASP A 250 13.94 -20.72 -17.92
C ASP A 250 12.88 -19.63 -17.62
N THR A 251 11.68 -20.01 -17.17
CA THR A 251 10.59 -19.03 -16.98
C THR A 251 10.83 -18.08 -15.81
N PHE A 252 11.28 -18.61 -14.66
CA PHE A 252 11.42 -17.88 -13.39
C PHE A 252 12.84 -17.98 -12.78
N PRO A 253 13.92 -17.70 -13.54
CA PRO A 253 15.30 -18.00 -13.13
C PRO A 253 15.80 -17.20 -11.90
N ASN A 254 15.10 -16.12 -11.54
CA ASN A 254 15.48 -15.20 -10.47
C ASN A 254 14.41 -15.01 -9.40
N LEU A 255 13.38 -15.86 -9.36
CA LEU A 255 12.28 -15.71 -8.41
C LEU A 255 12.76 -16.01 -6.98
N GLU A 256 12.64 -15.02 -6.10
CA GLU A 256 13.08 -15.05 -4.70
C GLU A 256 11.90 -15.27 -3.74
N LYS A 257 10.72 -14.70 -4.05
CA LYS A 257 9.53 -14.73 -3.18
C LYS A 257 8.27 -15.11 -3.95
N LEU A 258 7.54 -16.11 -3.43
CA LEU A 258 6.26 -16.56 -3.96
C LEU A 258 5.18 -16.46 -2.88
N PHE A 259 4.09 -15.77 -3.20
CA PHE A 259 2.89 -15.67 -2.36
C PHE A 259 1.71 -16.23 -3.14
N LEU A 260 1.06 -17.26 -2.61
CA LEU A 260 -0.04 -17.95 -3.25
C LEU A 260 -1.18 -18.17 -2.27
N GLU A 261 -2.35 -17.60 -2.56
CA GLU A 261 -3.62 -17.99 -1.95
C GLU A 261 -4.31 -18.96 -2.90
N ALA A 262 -4.46 -20.22 -2.48
CA ALA A 262 -5.22 -21.20 -3.26
C ALA A 262 -6.73 -20.92 -3.15
N ASN A 263 -7.48 -21.51 -4.07
CA ASN A 263 -8.94 -21.46 -4.10
C ASN A 263 -9.51 -22.89 -4.16
N ASP A 264 -10.83 -23.02 -3.99
CA ASP A 264 -11.51 -24.32 -3.94
C ASP A 264 -11.45 -25.10 -5.27
N ILE A 265 -11.21 -24.40 -6.40
CA ILE A 265 -11.13 -25.00 -7.74
C ILE A 265 -9.70 -25.27 -8.22
N MET A 266 -8.67 -24.83 -7.48
CA MET A 266 -7.27 -25.09 -7.81
C MET A 266 -6.93 -26.58 -7.69
N THR A 267 -6.54 -27.20 -8.79
CA THR A 267 -6.25 -28.64 -8.88
C THR A 267 -4.78 -28.95 -8.69
N GLU A 268 -3.89 -28.03 -9.08
CA GLU A 268 -2.44 -28.18 -8.99
C GLU A 268 -1.77 -26.80 -8.82
N ILE A 269 -0.67 -26.74 -8.06
CA ILE A 269 0.18 -25.54 -8.00
C ILE A 269 1.12 -25.53 -9.21
N TRP A 270 1.71 -26.68 -9.53
CA TRP A 270 2.64 -26.83 -10.64
C TRP A 270 2.44 -28.19 -11.31
N HIS A 271 2.13 -28.19 -12.61
CA HIS A 271 1.96 -29.41 -13.40
C HIS A 271 3.17 -29.66 -14.30
N GLY A 272 3.88 -30.77 -14.07
CA GLY A 272 5.07 -31.18 -14.81
C GLY A 272 6.09 -31.87 -13.91
N GLN A 273 7.21 -32.34 -14.48
CA GLN A 273 8.36 -32.70 -13.65
C GLN A 273 8.83 -31.40 -13.00
N LEU A 274 8.89 -31.31 -11.66
CA LEU A 274 9.42 -30.15 -10.93
C LEU A 274 10.95 -30.19 -11.01
N PRO A 275 11.61 -29.49 -11.94
CA PRO A 275 13.06 -29.45 -11.95
C PRO A 275 13.41 -28.41 -10.89
N THR A 276 14.18 -28.83 -9.89
CA THR A 276 14.82 -27.98 -8.86
C THR A 276 15.46 -26.69 -9.41
N GLN A 277 15.68 -26.62 -10.72
CA GLN A 277 16.17 -25.50 -11.52
C GLN A 277 15.21 -24.28 -11.54
N HIS A 278 13.89 -24.46 -11.58
CA HIS A 278 12.93 -23.35 -11.76
C HIS A 278 12.83 -22.40 -10.56
N PHE A 279 13.02 -22.95 -9.36
CA PHE A 279 12.92 -22.22 -8.09
C PHE A 279 14.25 -22.19 -7.34
N CYS A 280 15.37 -22.29 -8.06
CA CYS A 280 16.69 -22.35 -7.44
C CYS A 280 17.06 -21.11 -6.62
N LYS A 281 16.41 -19.96 -6.81
CA LYS A 281 16.61 -18.76 -5.99
C LYS A 281 15.49 -18.48 -4.99
N LEU A 282 14.46 -19.33 -4.95
CA LEU A 282 13.30 -19.11 -4.10
C LEU A 282 13.68 -19.32 -2.64
N THR A 283 13.63 -18.25 -1.86
CA THR A 283 13.97 -18.23 -0.42
C THR A 283 12.74 -18.05 0.45
N TYR A 284 11.66 -17.46 -0.08
CA TYR A 284 10.44 -17.18 0.67
C TYR A 284 9.21 -17.77 -0.03
N LEU A 285 8.44 -18.58 0.70
CA LEU A 285 7.17 -19.14 0.25
C LEU A 285 6.06 -18.85 1.26
N SER A 286 4.98 -18.21 0.79
CA SER A 286 3.75 -18.00 1.56
C SER A 286 2.57 -18.68 0.87
N LEU A 287 1.88 -19.55 1.59
CA LEU A 287 0.76 -20.36 1.12
C LEU A 287 -0.46 -20.08 1.99
N GLN A 288 -1.59 -19.73 1.38
CA GLN A 288 -2.82 -19.38 2.09
C GLN A 288 -4.01 -20.16 1.54
N ARG A 289 -4.99 -20.51 2.40
CA ARG A 289 -6.28 -21.10 2.01
C ARG A 289 -6.18 -22.37 1.16
N ILE A 290 -5.23 -23.25 1.50
CA ILE A 290 -4.98 -24.48 0.73
C ILE A 290 -6.13 -25.49 0.92
N PRO A 291 -6.80 -25.99 -0.14
CA PRO A 291 -7.83 -27.02 0.01
C PRO A 291 -7.25 -28.41 0.30
N ASN A 292 -8.03 -29.25 1.00
CA ASN A 292 -7.68 -30.62 1.40
C ASN A 292 -7.04 -31.48 0.29
N ARG A 293 -7.54 -31.36 -0.95
CA ARG A 293 -7.07 -32.16 -2.09
C ARG A 293 -5.64 -31.81 -2.54
N LEU A 294 -5.15 -30.62 -2.23
CA LEU A 294 -3.81 -30.17 -2.60
C LEU A 294 -2.74 -30.55 -1.57
N VAL A 295 -3.12 -31.03 -0.38
CA VAL A 295 -2.20 -31.30 0.73
C VAL A 295 -1.04 -32.22 0.32
N THR A 296 -1.33 -33.32 -0.39
CA THR A 296 -0.29 -34.26 -0.85
C THR A 296 0.66 -33.63 -1.87
N ILE A 297 0.12 -32.86 -2.83
CA ILE A 297 0.91 -32.18 -3.87
C ILE A 297 1.77 -31.07 -3.24
N LEU A 298 1.25 -30.39 -2.23
CA LEU A 298 1.93 -29.31 -1.52
C LEU A 298 3.21 -29.80 -0.85
N ASN A 299 3.16 -30.96 -0.21
CA ASN A 299 4.33 -31.54 0.44
C ASN A 299 5.45 -31.83 -0.56
N SER A 300 5.11 -32.42 -1.72
CA SER A 300 6.08 -32.65 -2.80
C SER A 300 6.64 -31.34 -3.35
N PHE A 301 5.79 -30.31 -3.50
CA PHE A 301 6.23 -28.99 -3.94
C PHE A 301 7.21 -28.35 -2.96
N ILE A 302 6.88 -28.29 -1.66
CA ILE A 302 7.76 -27.71 -0.63
C ILE A 302 9.10 -28.45 -0.55
N GLN A 303 9.09 -29.79 -0.61
CA GLN A 303 10.30 -30.61 -0.58
C GLN A 303 11.22 -30.41 -1.80
N SER A 304 10.67 -29.95 -2.93
CA SER A 304 11.42 -29.70 -4.15
C SER A 304 12.20 -28.37 -4.15
N LEU A 305 12.07 -27.53 -3.11
CA LEU A 305 12.63 -26.17 -3.07
C LEU A 305 13.98 -26.11 -2.33
N PRO A 306 15.13 -26.15 -3.03
CA PRO A 306 16.43 -26.43 -2.40
C PRO A 306 17.00 -25.29 -1.54
N ASN A 307 16.50 -24.05 -1.69
CA ASN A 307 17.03 -22.87 -1.02
C ASN A 307 15.98 -22.13 -0.17
N LEU A 308 14.93 -22.81 0.25
CA LEU A 308 13.86 -22.21 1.04
C LEU A 308 14.36 -21.85 2.45
N GLU A 309 14.25 -20.57 2.82
CA GLU A 309 14.65 -20.02 4.12
C GLU A 309 13.42 -19.69 4.97
N THR A 310 12.35 -19.16 4.37
CA THR A 310 11.11 -18.80 5.04
C THR A 310 9.91 -19.54 4.46
N LEU A 311 9.16 -20.23 5.32
CA LEU A 311 7.88 -20.85 4.99
C LEU A 311 6.75 -20.26 5.85
N LYS A 312 5.74 -19.69 5.20
CA LYS A 312 4.51 -19.20 5.82
C LYS A 312 3.32 -20.02 5.30
N VAL A 313 2.54 -20.62 6.20
CA VAL A 313 1.33 -21.37 5.86
C VAL A 313 0.16 -20.83 6.67
N GLU A 314 -0.91 -20.41 5.98
CA GLU A 314 -2.10 -19.80 6.56
C GLU A 314 -3.36 -20.52 6.09
N GLU A 315 -4.34 -20.74 6.98
CA GLU A 315 -5.67 -21.25 6.62
C GLU A 315 -5.65 -22.56 5.81
N ALA A 316 -4.84 -23.55 6.23
CA ALA A 316 -4.72 -24.84 5.55
C ALA A 316 -5.14 -26.01 6.47
N PRO A 317 -5.87 -27.02 5.95
CA PRO A 317 -6.29 -28.21 6.70
C PRO A 317 -5.18 -29.26 6.73
N LEU A 318 -3.95 -28.85 7.04
CA LEU A 318 -2.81 -29.74 7.16
C LEU A 318 -2.84 -30.44 8.51
N ASN A 319 -2.85 -31.78 8.51
CA ASN A 319 -2.62 -32.56 9.74
C ASN A 319 -1.17 -32.45 10.21
N GLU A 320 -0.24 -32.35 9.25
CA GLU A 320 1.20 -32.24 9.44
C GLU A 320 1.81 -31.40 8.30
N ILE A 321 2.87 -30.64 8.59
CA ILE A 321 3.48 -29.72 7.61
C ILE A 321 4.45 -30.45 6.68
N PHE A 322 5.12 -31.50 7.17
CA PHE A 322 6.13 -32.22 6.41
C PHE A 322 5.90 -33.73 6.46
N GLN A 323 5.54 -34.32 5.32
CA GLN A 323 5.40 -35.77 5.14
C GLN A 323 6.70 -36.38 4.63
N CYS A 324 7.42 -37.10 5.49
CA CYS A 324 8.64 -37.83 5.10
C CYS A 324 8.37 -39.29 4.66
N GLU A 325 7.13 -39.66 4.36
CA GLU A 325 6.76 -41.00 3.87
C GLU A 325 7.21 -41.18 2.41
N GLY A 326 8.17 -42.08 2.14
CA GLY A 326 8.50 -42.52 0.77
C GLY A 326 9.97 -42.47 0.35
N LEU A 327 10.89 -41.93 1.15
CA LEU A 327 12.33 -41.85 0.84
C LEU A 327 13.07 -43.18 1.12
N GLY A 328 12.62 -44.26 0.48
CA GLY A 328 13.23 -45.60 0.57
C GLY A 328 14.44 -45.81 -0.36
N GLY A 329 15.17 -44.75 -0.71
CA GLY A 329 16.40 -44.82 -1.51
C GLY A 329 17.58 -44.28 -0.70
N GLU A 330 18.72 -44.97 -0.73
CA GLU A 330 19.91 -44.66 0.06
C GLU A 330 20.61 -43.32 -0.27
N GLU A 331 20.11 -42.53 -1.23
CA GLU A 331 20.70 -41.24 -1.60
C GLU A 331 19.61 -40.24 -2.05
N GLU A 332 18.92 -39.58 -1.14
CA GLU A 332 18.31 -38.26 -1.39
C GLU A 332 17.99 -37.60 -0.04
N HIS A 333 18.92 -36.74 0.42
CA HIS A 333 18.71 -35.93 1.61
C HIS A 333 17.49 -35.01 1.44
N PRO A 334 16.73 -34.69 2.50
CA PRO A 334 15.69 -33.65 2.47
C PRO A 334 16.33 -32.26 2.36
N GLY A 335 16.92 -31.95 1.19
CA GLY A 335 17.79 -30.79 0.97
C GLY A 335 17.08 -29.44 1.13
N ALA A 336 15.77 -29.38 0.88
CA ALA A 336 14.97 -28.17 1.01
C ALA A 336 14.84 -27.67 2.47
N LEU A 337 14.82 -28.57 3.45
CA LEU A 337 14.44 -28.22 4.81
C LEU A 337 15.63 -27.79 5.69
N VAL A 338 16.86 -28.15 5.29
CA VAL A 338 18.06 -27.82 6.07
C VAL A 338 18.32 -26.32 6.14
N ARG A 339 17.85 -25.54 5.15
CA ARG A 339 18.06 -24.09 5.09
C ARG A 339 16.96 -23.27 5.76
N LEU A 340 15.89 -23.91 6.23
CA LEU A 340 14.74 -23.21 6.80
C LEU A 340 15.13 -22.49 8.10
N THR A 341 15.07 -21.16 8.09
CA THR A 341 15.36 -20.27 9.22
C THR A 341 14.08 -19.73 9.84
N GLU A 342 13.00 -19.59 9.08
CA GLU A 342 11.75 -19.01 9.58
C GLU A 342 10.52 -19.86 9.21
N LEU A 343 9.71 -20.18 10.21
CA LEU A 343 8.46 -20.92 10.05
C LEU A 343 7.29 -20.19 10.71
N PHE A 344 6.29 -19.86 9.90
CA PHE A 344 5.06 -19.19 10.34
C PHE A 344 3.86 -20.08 10.02
N LEU A 345 3.13 -20.50 11.05
CA LEU A 345 1.94 -21.34 10.96
C LEU A 345 0.77 -20.57 11.54
N ILE A 346 -0.25 -20.28 10.73
CA ILE A 346 -1.36 -19.41 11.13
C ILE A 346 -2.68 -20.09 10.75
N GLU A 347 -3.60 -20.22 11.71
CA GLU A 347 -4.96 -20.68 11.46
C GLU A 347 -5.01 -22.05 10.76
N LEU A 348 -4.33 -23.04 11.36
CA LEU A 348 -4.28 -24.42 10.86
C LEU A 348 -5.15 -25.33 11.75
N PRO A 349 -6.46 -25.45 11.46
CA PRO A 349 -7.42 -26.07 12.38
C PRO A 349 -7.27 -27.58 12.51
N GLU A 350 -6.70 -28.24 11.51
CA GLU A 350 -6.50 -29.70 11.50
C GLU A 350 -5.10 -30.12 11.99
N LEU A 351 -4.20 -29.16 12.24
CA LEU A 351 -2.80 -29.45 12.61
C LEU A 351 -2.73 -30.13 13.97
N THR A 352 -2.31 -31.39 14.00
CA THR A 352 -2.17 -32.17 15.24
C THR A 352 -0.74 -32.17 15.77
N HIS A 353 0.23 -32.13 14.86
CA HIS A 353 1.66 -32.12 15.13
C HIS A 353 2.37 -31.45 13.96
N LEU A 354 3.47 -30.75 14.22
CA LEU A 354 4.29 -30.21 13.13
C LEU A 354 5.05 -31.35 12.40
N TRP A 355 5.46 -32.40 13.14
CA TRP A 355 6.20 -33.57 12.65
C TRP A 355 5.80 -34.89 13.34
N LYS A 356 5.95 -36.02 12.64
CA LYS A 356 5.82 -37.37 13.18
C LYS A 356 7.13 -37.81 13.86
N GLU A 357 7.01 -38.42 15.04
CA GLU A 357 8.14 -38.93 15.85
C GLU A 357 9.00 -39.99 15.17
N GLU A 358 8.46 -40.71 14.19
CA GLU A 358 9.08 -41.88 13.56
C GLU A 358 10.26 -41.52 12.62
N TYR A 359 10.44 -40.25 12.27
CA TYR A 359 11.49 -39.80 11.38
C TYR A 359 12.59 -39.10 12.20
N GLN A 360 13.80 -39.68 12.21
CA GLN A 360 15.03 -39.15 12.85
C GLN A 360 15.53 -37.88 12.12
N VAL A 361 14.71 -36.83 12.12
CA VAL A 361 14.89 -35.59 11.34
C VAL A 361 15.31 -34.43 12.24
N GLY A 362 15.83 -34.73 13.45
CA GLY A 362 16.20 -33.73 14.46
C GLY A 362 17.17 -32.64 13.98
N GLU A 363 17.93 -32.89 12.92
CA GLU A 363 18.86 -31.90 12.34
C GLU A 363 18.17 -30.82 11.48
N VAL A 364 16.97 -31.07 10.96
CA VAL A 364 16.30 -30.13 10.02
C VAL A 364 15.92 -28.81 10.67
N PHE A 365 15.49 -28.82 11.94
CA PHE A 365 15.14 -27.60 12.69
C PHE A 365 16.31 -26.98 13.43
N SER A 366 17.51 -27.54 13.28
CA SER A 366 18.69 -27.01 13.94
C SER A 366 18.99 -25.59 13.49
N ASN A 367 18.68 -25.25 12.24
CA ASN A 367 18.90 -23.93 11.65
C ASN A 367 17.70 -22.97 11.79
N LEU A 368 16.59 -23.42 12.40
CA LEU A 368 15.42 -22.57 12.58
C LEU A 368 15.74 -21.46 13.61
N GLU A 369 15.59 -20.21 13.19
CA GLU A 369 15.81 -19.01 13.99
C GLU A 369 14.50 -18.44 14.53
N THR A 370 13.41 -18.52 13.77
CA THR A 370 12.08 -18.02 14.15
C THR A 370 11.00 -19.07 13.96
N LEU A 371 10.20 -19.30 15.01
CA LEU A 371 9.02 -20.16 14.98
C LEU A 371 7.81 -19.40 15.52
N LYS A 372 6.79 -19.19 14.67
CA LYS A 372 5.52 -18.56 15.06
C LYS A 372 4.35 -19.48 14.75
N VAL A 373 3.52 -19.77 15.76
CA VAL A 373 2.35 -20.65 15.62
C VAL A 373 1.12 -19.98 16.22
N TRP A 374 0.15 -19.63 15.39
CA TRP A 374 -1.04 -18.89 15.78
C TRP A 374 -2.31 -19.63 15.37
N LYS A 375 -3.31 -19.69 16.26
CA LYS A 375 -4.64 -20.27 15.97
C LYS A 375 -4.62 -21.74 15.48
N CYS A 376 -3.82 -22.61 16.09
CA CYS A 376 -3.74 -24.03 15.75
C CYS A 376 -4.37 -24.90 16.85
N ASP A 377 -5.70 -25.01 16.86
CA ASP A 377 -6.46 -25.52 18.01
C ASP A 377 -6.35 -27.03 18.26
N LYS A 378 -6.04 -27.85 17.24
CA LYS A 378 -5.83 -29.30 17.42
C LYS A 378 -4.41 -29.67 17.79
N LEU A 379 -3.49 -28.71 17.80
CA LEU A 379 -2.08 -28.93 18.09
C LEU A 379 -1.93 -29.29 19.57
N LYS A 380 -1.42 -30.49 19.87
CA LYS A 380 -1.30 -30.99 21.24
C LYS A 380 0.04 -30.67 21.90
N THR A 381 1.10 -30.71 21.10
CA THR A 381 2.48 -30.38 21.47
C THR A 381 3.09 -29.57 20.33
N LEU A 382 3.98 -28.63 20.63
CA LEU A 382 4.61 -27.81 19.58
C LEU A 382 5.53 -28.64 18.69
N VAL A 383 6.39 -29.44 19.32
CA VAL A 383 7.32 -30.34 18.64
C VAL A 383 7.52 -31.63 19.45
N PRO A 384 7.88 -32.75 18.79
CA PRO A 384 8.35 -33.96 19.48
C PRO A 384 9.59 -33.73 20.35
N SER A 385 9.83 -34.61 21.32
CA SER A 385 10.99 -34.53 22.23
C SER A 385 12.35 -34.72 21.53
N SER A 386 12.35 -35.27 20.31
CA SER A 386 13.54 -35.49 19.49
C SER A 386 14.05 -34.22 18.77
N VAL A 387 13.31 -33.12 18.82
CA VAL A 387 13.67 -31.87 18.14
C VAL A 387 14.62 -31.03 19.00
N TYR A 388 15.69 -30.52 18.36
CA TYR A 388 16.71 -29.67 18.97
C TYR A 388 16.81 -28.33 18.23
N PHE A 389 16.54 -27.24 18.93
CA PHE A 389 16.55 -25.88 18.40
C PHE A 389 17.87 -25.17 18.68
N LYS A 390 18.90 -25.44 17.86
CA LYS A 390 20.25 -24.91 18.09
C LYS A 390 20.36 -23.40 17.86
N HIS A 391 19.63 -22.86 16.88
CA HIS A 391 19.73 -21.44 16.48
C HIS A 391 18.44 -20.63 16.73
N LEU A 392 17.45 -21.19 17.42
CA LEU A 392 16.15 -20.53 17.61
C LEU A 392 16.28 -19.33 18.54
N THR A 393 15.98 -18.14 18.02
CA THR A 393 16.06 -16.85 18.73
C THR A 393 14.68 -16.30 19.09
N ASN A 394 13.64 -16.61 18.31
CA ASN A 394 12.28 -16.10 18.49
C ASN A 394 11.24 -17.22 18.45
N LEU A 395 10.49 -17.39 19.54
CA LEU A 395 9.40 -18.35 19.66
C LEU A 395 8.10 -17.64 20.07
N GLN A 396 7.08 -17.68 19.21
CA GLN A 396 5.78 -17.08 19.49
C GLN A 396 4.65 -18.10 19.29
N VAL A 397 3.82 -18.29 20.31
CA VAL A 397 2.63 -19.15 20.24
C VAL A 397 1.42 -18.42 20.76
N SER A 398 0.36 -18.32 19.95
CA SER A 398 -0.83 -17.55 20.31
C SER A 398 -2.12 -18.24 19.88
N ASN A 399 -3.17 -18.19 20.71
CA ASN A 399 -4.48 -18.76 20.38
C ASN A 399 -4.44 -20.25 19.97
N CYS A 400 -3.52 -21.05 20.52
CA CYS A 400 -3.43 -22.49 20.23
C CYS A 400 -4.07 -23.28 21.38
N HIS A 401 -5.40 -23.43 21.34
CA HIS A 401 -6.14 -23.86 22.53
C HIS A 401 -5.94 -25.33 22.91
N GLY A 402 -5.57 -26.22 21.98
CA GLY A 402 -5.35 -27.65 22.26
C GLY A 402 -4.01 -28.01 22.91
N LEU A 403 -3.08 -27.06 23.00
CA LEU A 403 -1.76 -27.29 23.62
C LEU A 403 -1.94 -27.48 25.12
N LYS A 404 -1.53 -28.64 25.64
CA LYS A 404 -1.47 -28.89 27.10
C LYS A 404 -0.17 -28.39 27.72
N ASN A 405 0.89 -28.44 26.94
CA ASN A 405 2.24 -28.04 27.29
C ASN A 405 2.95 -27.62 26.01
N LEU A 406 3.87 -26.65 26.11
CA LEU A 406 4.54 -26.12 24.94
C LEU A 406 5.69 -27.03 24.48
N LEU A 407 6.61 -27.35 25.40
CA LEU A 407 7.86 -28.06 25.11
C LEU A 407 8.06 -29.22 26.08
N THR A 408 8.93 -30.14 25.69
CA THR A 408 9.50 -31.15 26.61
C THR A 408 10.84 -30.68 27.17
N LEU A 409 11.27 -31.26 28.29
CA LEU A 409 12.53 -30.91 28.96
C LEU A 409 13.77 -31.04 28.04
N PRO A 410 13.95 -32.09 27.21
CA PRO A 410 15.05 -32.14 26.23
C PRO A 410 15.02 -31.00 25.21
N THR A 411 13.84 -30.68 24.66
CA THR A 411 13.68 -29.59 23.69
C THR A 411 13.99 -28.24 24.34
N ALA A 412 13.51 -28.00 25.57
CA ALA A 412 13.77 -26.77 26.30
C ALA A 412 15.27 -26.57 26.60
N LYS A 413 16.01 -27.65 26.92
CA LYS A 413 17.47 -27.60 27.09
C LYS A 413 18.23 -27.15 25.84
N SER A 414 17.66 -27.35 24.65
CA SER A 414 18.31 -26.94 23.39
C SER A 414 18.22 -25.44 23.11
N LEU A 415 17.28 -24.72 23.74
CA LEU A 415 16.97 -23.30 23.51
C LEU A 415 17.97 -22.33 24.16
N VAL A 416 19.26 -22.58 23.98
CA VAL A 416 20.34 -21.84 24.66
C VAL A 416 20.52 -20.41 24.11
N VAL A 417 20.22 -20.19 22.83
CA VAL A 417 20.32 -18.88 22.14
C VAL A 417 18.99 -18.14 22.02
N LEU A 418 17.92 -18.67 22.62
CA LEU A 418 16.60 -18.05 22.55
C LEU A 418 16.62 -16.66 23.19
N THR A 419 16.12 -15.65 22.48
CA THR A 419 16.12 -14.24 22.91
C THR A 419 14.72 -13.75 23.30
N GLU A 420 13.69 -14.24 22.62
CA GLU A 420 12.30 -13.87 22.84
C GLU A 420 11.43 -15.14 22.90
N MET A 421 10.58 -15.22 23.93
CA MET A 421 9.54 -16.23 24.06
C MET A 421 8.22 -15.55 24.41
N SER A 422 7.20 -15.67 23.57
CA SER A 422 5.85 -15.13 23.85
C SER A 422 4.79 -16.20 23.66
N ILE A 423 3.96 -16.38 24.70
CA ILE A 423 2.87 -17.36 24.75
C ILE A 423 1.61 -16.64 25.20
N THR A 424 0.64 -16.48 24.30
CA THR A 424 -0.59 -15.73 24.59
C THR A 424 -1.87 -16.48 24.25
N ASP A 425 -2.93 -16.25 25.02
CA ASP A 425 -4.30 -16.65 24.67
C ASP A 425 -4.48 -18.18 24.43
N CYS A 426 -3.67 -19.01 25.07
CA CYS A 426 -3.77 -20.48 25.02
C CYS A 426 -4.52 -21.02 26.24
N GLN A 427 -5.66 -21.70 26.02
CA GLN A 427 -6.60 -22.05 27.10
C GLN A 427 -6.21 -23.29 27.91
N MET A 428 -5.61 -24.31 27.27
CA MET A 428 -5.34 -25.61 27.91
C MET A 428 -3.90 -25.79 28.42
N ILE A 429 -3.02 -24.80 28.24
CA ILE A 429 -1.64 -24.92 28.71
C ILE A 429 -1.62 -24.94 30.24
N GLU A 430 -1.23 -26.06 30.84
CA GLU A 430 -1.12 -26.26 32.29
C GLU A 430 0.28 -25.95 32.82
N GLU A 431 1.30 -26.28 32.01
CA GLU A 431 2.72 -25.97 32.22
C GLU A 431 3.40 -25.65 30.89
N ILE A 432 4.43 -24.80 30.89
CA ILE A 432 5.17 -24.46 29.65
C ILE A 432 6.08 -25.62 29.24
N ILE A 433 6.83 -26.17 30.20
CA ILE A 433 7.77 -27.27 29.98
C ILE A 433 7.25 -28.52 30.70
N ALA A 434 6.90 -29.54 29.91
CA ALA A 434 6.50 -30.85 30.41
C ALA A 434 7.70 -31.73 30.74
N ARG A 435 7.53 -32.55 31.78
CA ARG A 435 8.53 -33.52 32.25
C ARG A 435 8.15 -34.95 31.82
N GLY A 436 9.11 -35.68 31.24
CA GLY A 436 9.02 -37.12 30.98
C GLY A 436 9.36 -37.96 32.22
N SER A 437 8.94 -39.23 32.24
CA SER A 437 9.18 -40.15 33.36
C SER A 437 10.67 -40.41 33.65
N ASP A 438 11.52 -40.25 32.62
CA ASP A 438 12.92 -40.67 32.61
C ASP A 438 13.90 -39.48 32.62
N ASP A 439 13.39 -38.25 32.77
CA ASP A 439 14.21 -37.03 32.71
C ASP A 439 15.13 -36.88 33.93
N VAL A 440 16.43 -36.76 33.69
CA VAL A 440 17.44 -36.48 34.72
C VAL A 440 17.24 -35.06 35.28
N MET A 441 17.38 -34.91 36.60
CA MET A 441 17.23 -33.66 37.36
C MET A 441 18.39 -32.67 37.10
N ASP A 442 18.66 -32.32 35.85
CA ASP A 442 19.54 -31.20 35.50
C ASP A 442 18.72 -29.92 35.35
N GLY A 443 19.29 -28.79 35.79
CA GLY A 443 18.70 -27.48 35.56
C GLY A 443 18.70 -27.07 34.08
N ILE A 444 17.83 -26.12 33.73
CA ILE A 444 17.74 -25.49 32.41
C ILE A 444 18.25 -24.05 32.53
N VAL A 445 19.11 -23.63 31.60
CA VAL A 445 19.62 -22.25 31.56
C VAL A 445 19.28 -21.62 30.22
N PHE A 446 18.39 -20.63 30.24
CA PHE A 446 18.06 -19.78 29.10
C PHE A 446 19.06 -18.62 29.02
N SER A 447 20.24 -18.89 28.45
CA SER A 447 21.39 -17.99 28.60
C SER A 447 21.22 -16.62 27.94
N GLN A 448 20.42 -16.52 26.87
CA GLN A 448 20.24 -15.30 26.07
C GLN A 448 18.82 -14.75 26.10
N LEU A 449 17.90 -15.35 26.86
CA LEU A 449 16.50 -14.93 26.87
C LEU A 449 16.38 -13.56 27.51
N LYS A 450 15.94 -12.57 26.74
CA LYS A 450 15.78 -11.16 27.15
C LYS A 450 14.35 -10.81 27.49
N SER A 451 13.38 -11.31 26.70
CA SER A 451 11.96 -11.06 26.91
C SER A 451 11.19 -12.37 26.99
N LEU A 452 10.41 -12.52 28.07
CA LEU A 452 9.48 -13.62 28.28
C LEU A 452 8.07 -13.04 28.49
N GLU A 453 7.13 -13.42 27.64
CA GLU A 453 5.73 -13.01 27.76
C GLU A 453 4.81 -14.22 27.95
N LEU A 454 3.99 -14.17 29.00
CA LEU A 454 2.95 -15.14 29.32
C LEU A 454 1.64 -14.39 29.58
N ARG A 455 0.69 -14.43 28.63
CA ARG A 455 -0.54 -13.64 28.70
C ARG A 455 -1.80 -14.44 28.41
N CYS A 456 -2.89 -14.21 29.13
CA CYS A 456 -4.19 -14.84 28.86
C CYS A 456 -4.12 -16.39 28.88
N LEU A 457 -3.45 -16.97 29.87
CA LEU A 457 -3.28 -18.42 30.02
C LEU A 457 -4.09 -18.93 31.24
N PRO A 458 -5.40 -19.18 31.10
CA PRO A 458 -6.30 -19.45 32.23
C PRO A 458 -6.02 -20.79 32.96
N SER A 459 -5.33 -21.73 32.31
CA SER A 459 -5.00 -23.03 32.91
C SER A 459 -3.58 -23.12 33.45
N LEU A 460 -2.72 -22.14 33.16
CA LEU A 460 -1.31 -22.18 33.50
C LEU A 460 -1.15 -22.14 35.02
N SER A 461 -0.57 -23.20 35.58
CA SER A 461 -0.35 -23.35 37.03
C SER A 461 1.09 -23.07 37.44
N SER A 462 2.05 -23.36 36.55
CA SER A 462 3.49 -23.14 36.75
C SER A 462 4.22 -23.15 35.41
N PHE A 463 5.46 -22.64 35.37
CA PHE A 463 6.31 -22.74 34.18
C PHE A 463 6.78 -24.19 33.94
N CYS A 464 7.07 -24.91 35.02
CA CYS A 464 7.36 -26.34 35.04
C CYS A 464 6.99 -26.91 36.42
N SER A 465 6.18 -27.97 36.45
CA SER A 465 5.66 -28.58 37.69
C SER A 465 6.73 -29.35 38.50
N GLY A 466 7.81 -29.78 37.84
CA GLY A 466 8.91 -30.49 38.48
C GLY A 466 9.86 -29.58 39.26
N ASN A 467 10.56 -30.15 40.24
CA ASN A 467 11.68 -29.50 40.94
C ASN A 467 12.92 -29.42 40.02
N CYS A 468 12.80 -28.66 38.92
CA CYS A 468 13.85 -28.34 37.97
C CYS A 468 14.43 -26.97 38.32
N ALA A 469 15.76 -26.84 38.36
CA ALA A 469 16.40 -25.54 38.52
C ALA A 469 16.36 -24.76 37.19
N PHE A 470 16.06 -23.45 37.25
CA PHE A 470 16.03 -22.55 36.10
C PHE A 470 16.96 -21.35 36.27
N GLY A 471 17.77 -21.09 35.25
CA GLY A 471 18.61 -19.89 35.16
C GLY A 471 18.22 -19.01 33.98
N PHE A 472 17.98 -17.73 34.24
CA PHE A 472 17.71 -16.68 33.25
C PHE A 472 18.70 -15.52 33.43
N PRO A 473 19.98 -15.72 33.11
CA PRO A 473 21.04 -14.74 33.38
C PRO A 473 20.90 -13.43 32.60
N SER A 474 20.14 -13.41 31.49
CA SER A 474 20.01 -12.25 30.59
C SER A 474 18.58 -11.69 30.50
N LEU A 475 17.65 -12.15 31.35
CA LEU A 475 16.25 -11.73 31.27
C LEU A 475 16.10 -10.29 31.74
N GLU A 476 15.71 -9.42 30.81
CA GLU A 476 15.53 -7.98 31.00
C GLU A 476 14.05 -7.66 31.27
N GLU A 477 13.14 -8.37 30.58
CA GLU A 477 11.71 -8.11 30.58
C GLU A 477 10.91 -9.40 30.80
N LEU A 478 10.00 -9.35 31.77
CA LEU A 478 8.96 -10.36 31.98
C LEU A 478 7.60 -9.67 31.88
N ILE A 479 6.75 -10.14 30.97
CA ILE A 479 5.38 -9.67 30.79
C ILE A 479 4.45 -10.78 31.23
N MET A 480 3.67 -10.53 32.28
CA MET A 480 2.67 -11.46 32.77
C MET A 480 1.32 -10.78 32.92
N GLY A 481 0.26 -11.42 32.40
CA GLY A 481 -1.09 -10.90 32.54
C GLY A 481 -2.15 -11.97 32.33
N GLN A 482 -3.21 -11.93 33.13
CA GLN A 482 -4.39 -12.81 32.94
C GLN A 482 -4.06 -14.32 33.00
N CYS A 483 -3.22 -14.76 33.94
CA CYS A 483 -2.88 -16.17 34.21
C CYS A 483 -3.36 -16.60 35.62
N PRO A 484 -4.68 -16.67 35.89
CA PRO A 484 -5.26 -16.73 37.23
C PRO A 484 -4.89 -17.94 38.10
N LYS A 485 -4.43 -19.06 37.51
CA LYS A 485 -4.05 -20.27 38.27
C LYS A 485 -2.56 -20.31 38.64
N MET A 486 -1.76 -19.37 38.15
CA MET A 486 -0.32 -19.40 38.33
C MET A 486 0.04 -18.82 39.70
N GLU A 487 0.20 -19.70 40.70
CA GLU A 487 0.57 -19.29 42.07
C GLU A 487 2.09 -19.22 42.29
N ILE A 488 2.84 -20.00 41.51
CA ILE A 488 4.30 -20.09 41.53
C ILE A 488 4.83 -20.19 40.11
N PHE A 489 6.07 -19.74 39.90
CA PHE A 489 6.76 -19.91 38.62
C PHE A 489 7.36 -21.32 38.51
N THR A 490 8.16 -21.75 39.49
CA THR A 490 8.60 -23.16 39.62
C THR A 490 8.87 -23.52 41.08
N THR A 491 8.93 -24.81 41.39
CA THR A 491 9.31 -25.33 42.71
C THR A 491 10.82 -25.48 42.90
N GLY A 492 11.60 -25.47 41.81
CA GLY A 492 13.07 -25.57 41.87
C GLY A 492 13.79 -24.24 42.05
N GLU A 493 15.13 -24.31 42.10
CA GLU A 493 15.98 -23.12 42.23
C GLU A 493 15.81 -22.18 41.02
N LEU A 494 15.68 -20.88 41.28
CA LEU A 494 15.45 -19.84 40.27
C LEU A 494 16.53 -18.77 40.38
N SER A 495 17.15 -18.42 39.25
CA SER A 495 18.15 -17.36 39.17
C SER A 495 17.81 -16.39 38.03
N THR A 496 17.49 -15.14 38.37
CA THR A 496 17.11 -14.07 37.42
C THR A 496 17.87 -12.76 37.71
N PRO A 497 19.21 -12.75 37.60
CA PRO A 497 20.05 -11.67 38.12
C PRO A 497 19.92 -10.32 37.41
N MET A 498 19.42 -10.29 36.17
CA MET A 498 19.31 -9.08 35.35
C MET A 498 17.89 -8.51 35.28
N LEU A 499 16.90 -9.19 35.87
CA LEU A 499 15.50 -8.76 35.78
C LEU A 499 15.29 -7.51 36.64
N GLN A 500 15.06 -6.37 36.00
CA GLN A 500 14.91 -5.08 36.68
C GLN A 500 13.43 -4.74 36.98
N GLY A 501 12.46 -5.39 36.33
CA GLY A 501 11.03 -5.20 36.60
C GLY A 501 10.10 -6.16 35.83
N ILE A 502 8.82 -6.20 36.22
CA ILE A 502 7.74 -6.93 35.52
C ILE A 502 6.72 -5.92 34.99
N GLN A 503 6.31 -6.06 33.73
CA GLN A 503 5.25 -5.23 33.14
C GLN A 503 3.89 -5.94 33.23
N SER A 504 2.90 -5.25 33.81
CA SER A 504 1.48 -5.66 33.81
C SER A 504 0.71 -4.95 32.70
N THR A 505 -0.30 -5.61 32.15
CA THR A 505 -1.01 -5.26 30.90
C THR A 505 -1.81 -3.95 30.89
N GLU A 506 -1.83 -3.17 31.97
CA GLU A 506 -2.66 -1.97 32.11
C GLU A 506 -1.89 -0.65 31.91
N GLY A 507 -0.68 -0.69 31.35
CA GLY A 507 0.10 0.53 31.02
C GLY A 507 0.74 1.20 32.23
N GLU A 508 0.62 0.59 33.41
CA GLU A 508 1.29 1.02 34.63
C GLU A 508 2.61 0.27 34.79
N TYR A 509 3.70 1.03 34.85
CA TYR A 509 5.00 0.53 35.28
C TYR A 509 4.89 0.15 36.76
N VAL A 510 4.70 -1.14 37.05
CA VAL A 510 4.55 -1.63 38.42
C VAL A 510 5.92 -1.74 39.09
N GLY A 511 6.59 -0.60 39.31
CA GLY A 511 7.74 -0.47 40.22
C GLY A 511 8.97 -1.38 40.01
N HIS A 512 9.92 -1.23 40.95
CA HIS A 512 11.11 -2.06 41.10
C HIS A 512 10.76 -3.19 42.07
N TRP A 513 10.83 -4.45 41.63
CA TRP A 513 10.49 -5.61 42.46
C TRP A 513 11.74 -6.17 43.14
N GLU A 514 11.86 -6.03 44.48
CA GLU A 514 12.91 -6.70 45.26
C GLU A 514 12.40 -8.08 45.73
N GLY A 515 12.84 -9.17 45.08
CA GLY A 515 12.47 -10.54 45.50
C GLY A 515 12.76 -11.64 44.47
N ASN A 516 12.54 -12.90 44.86
CA ASN A 516 12.54 -14.06 43.93
C ASN A 516 11.27 -14.00 43.06
N LEU A 517 11.37 -14.35 41.77
CA LEU A 517 10.27 -14.40 40.79
C LEU A 517 8.97 -15.02 41.34
N ASN A 518 9.08 -16.09 42.14
CA ASN A 518 7.92 -16.71 42.81
C ASN A 518 7.15 -15.74 43.73
N ALA A 519 7.85 -14.87 44.47
CA ALA A 519 7.22 -13.85 45.32
C ALA A 519 6.55 -12.76 44.48
N ILE A 520 7.14 -12.41 43.33
CA ILE A 520 6.59 -11.38 42.43
C ILE A 520 5.31 -11.88 41.76
N VAL A 521 5.29 -13.14 41.30
CA VAL A 521 4.08 -13.79 40.76
C VAL A 521 2.94 -13.70 41.77
N GLN A 522 3.20 -13.99 43.05
CA GLN A 522 2.19 -13.88 44.11
C GLN A 522 1.68 -12.44 44.31
N GLN A 523 2.56 -11.43 44.23
CA GLN A 523 2.20 -10.03 44.44
C GLN A 523 1.34 -9.46 43.29
N LEU A 524 1.64 -9.80 42.03
CA LEU A 524 0.86 -9.39 40.84
C LEU A 524 -0.61 -9.80 40.90
N PHE A 525 -0.90 -10.96 41.50
CA PHE A 525 -2.28 -11.44 41.68
C PHE A 525 -2.96 -10.87 42.93
N THR A 526 -2.21 -10.23 43.83
CA THR A 526 -2.74 -9.63 45.06
C THR A 526 -3.13 -8.16 44.85
N GLU A 527 -2.41 -7.40 44.01
CA GLU A 527 -2.59 -5.93 43.83
C GLU A 527 -3.75 -5.51 42.90
N LYS A 528 -4.34 -6.45 42.14
CA LYS A 528 -5.42 -6.15 41.18
C LYS A 528 -6.76 -5.70 41.78
N GLN A 529 -6.85 -5.57 43.11
CA GLN A 529 -8.09 -5.23 43.81
C GLN A 529 -8.22 -3.73 44.14
N ASP A 530 -7.16 -2.90 44.02
CA ASP A 530 -7.13 -1.56 44.65
C ASP A 530 -6.96 -0.32 43.71
N LEU A 531 -6.57 -0.43 42.43
CA LEU A 531 -6.06 0.74 41.68
C LEU A 531 -7.00 1.54 40.76
N HIS A 532 -8.30 1.21 40.66
CA HIS A 532 -9.21 1.90 39.71
C HIS A 532 -9.63 3.33 40.15
N GLN A 533 -9.28 3.78 41.35
CA GLN A 533 -9.94 4.95 41.97
C GLN A 533 -9.19 6.28 41.88
N THR A 534 -7.91 6.31 41.47
CA THR A 534 -7.03 7.47 41.79
C THR A 534 -6.59 8.33 40.58
N PHE A 535 -6.80 7.89 39.33
CA PHE A 535 -6.06 8.46 38.18
C PHE A 535 -6.70 9.65 37.41
N MET A 536 -7.81 10.22 37.85
CA MET A 536 -8.60 11.21 37.07
C MET A 536 -8.54 12.67 37.53
N GLN A 537 -7.47 13.15 38.20
CA GLN A 537 -7.51 14.50 38.82
C GLN A 537 -6.41 15.51 38.45
N THR A 538 -5.41 15.22 37.62
CA THR A 538 -4.17 16.05 37.72
C THR A 538 -3.48 16.49 36.44
N TYR A 539 -4.18 16.81 35.33
CA TYR A 539 -3.50 17.45 34.17
C TYR A 539 -4.36 18.50 33.44
N GLN A 540 -4.34 19.74 33.96
CA GLN A 540 -4.59 20.94 33.17
C GLN A 540 -3.93 22.14 33.85
N GLN A 541 -2.73 22.54 33.38
CA GLN A 541 -2.27 23.93 33.27
C GLN A 541 -0.82 23.99 32.75
N VAL A 542 -0.49 25.12 32.12
CA VAL A 542 0.84 25.69 31.81
C VAL A 542 1.40 25.43 30.39
N PHE A 543 1.39 26.42 29.47
CA PHE A 543 2.57 27.25 29.10
C PHE A 543 2.32 28.32 27.97
N PRO A 544 2.98 29.51 28.06
CA PRO A 544 3.07 30.61 27.05
C PRO A 544 4.42 30.62 26.26
N SER A 545 4.54 31.43 25.18
CA SER A 545 5.75 32.05 24.52
C SER A 545 5.57 32.17 22.99
N LEU A 546 5.60 33.39 22.43
CA LEU A 546 5.41 33.68 20.99
C LEU A 546 6.74 34.09 20.32
N GLU A 547 7.27 33.24 19.46
CA GLU A 547 8.21 33.62 18.38
C GLU A 547 7.65 33.29 16.98
N ASP A 548 6.46 32.70 16.95
CA ASP A 548 5.54 32.63 15.81
C ASP A 548 4.24 33.30 16.24
N LEU A 549 3.66 34.20 15.44
CA LEU A 549 2.25 34.61 15.63
C LEU A 549 1.30 33.50 15.13
N GLU A 550 1.70 32.22 15.24
CA GLU A 550 0.80 31.08 15.25
C GLU A 550 0.29 30.88 16.67
N ARG A 551 -0.73 31.65 17.04
CA ARG A 551 -1.70 31.23 18.07
C ARG A 551 -2.93 32.12 18.01
N SER A 552 -3.95 31.58 17.33
CA SER A 552 -5.38 31.84 17.51
C SER A 552 -5.79 33.31 17.72
N SER A 553 -6.06 34.02 16.62
CA SER A 553 -6.66 35.36 16.69
C SER A 553 -8.19 35.32 16.77
N ILE A 554 -8.65 35.49 18.00
CA ILE A 554 -10.03 35.70 18.44
C ILE A 554 -10.65 36.93 17.74
N ASN A 555 -11.68 36.73 16.91
CA ASN A 555 -12.77 37.67 16.62
C ASN A 555 -12.39 39.13 16.22
N ILE A 556 -11.37 39.36 15.37
CA ILE A 556 -10.87 40.71 15.01
C ILE A 556 -11.63 41.31 13.81
N GLN A 557 -12.03 42.60 13.88
CA GLN A 557 -12.73 43.33 12.79
C GLN A 557 -11.80 44.01 11.76
N ARG A 558 -10.47 44.05 11.98
CA ARG A 558 -9.47 44.60 11.04
C ARG A 558 -8.07 44.05 11.34
N ILE A 559 -7.39 43.41 10.38
CA ILE A 559 -6.01 42.88 10.58
C ILE A 559 -4.99 44.02 10.65
N TRP A 560 -5.12 45.04 9.79
CA TRP A 560 -4.14 46.13 9.69
C TRP A 560 -4.79 47.50 9.94
N HIS A 561 -4.16 48.35 10.76
CA HIS A 561 -4.61 49.73 10.98
C HIS A 561 -3.92 50.68 9.98
N LYS A 562 -4.67 51.53 9.24
CA LYS A 562 -4.11 52.50 8.26
C LYS A 562 -2.97 53.39 8.83
N LYS A 563 -2.97 53.62 10.15
CA LYS A 563 -1.92 54.38 10.86
C LYS A 563 -0.68 53.55 11.23
N PHE A 564 -0.79 52.22 11.26
CA PHE A 564 0.29 51.28 11.62
C PHE A 564 1.21 51.00 10.42
N LEU A 565 0.64 50.82 9.22
CA LEU A 565 1.41 50.59 7.99
C LEU A 565 2.12 51.86 7.46
N ALA A 566 1.63 53.04 7.83
CA ALA A 566 2.29 54.30 7.49
C ALA A 566 3.57 54.58 8.31
N THR A 567 3.85 53.81 9.38
CA THR A 567 4.99 54.05 10.29
C THR A 567 5.83 52.81 10.64
N ALA A 568 5.43 51.59 10.26
CA ALA A 568 6.10 50.36 10.70
C ALA A 568 7.19 49.87 9.72
N SER A 569 8.44 49.91 10.17
CA SER A 569 9.63 49.33 9.51
C SER A 569 9.68 47.80 9.53
N CYS A 570 8.67 47.09 10.07
CA CYS A 570 8.73 45.65 10.33
C CYS A 570 8.12 44.78 9.22
N ALA A 571 7.08 45.25 8.49
CA ALA A 571 6.42 44.47 7.44
C ALA A 571 7.30 44.25 6.20
N GLN A 572 8.22 45.19 5.92
CA GLN A 572 9.18 45.13 4.82
C GLN A 572 10.22 44.00 4.95
N TYR A 573 10.32 43.33 6.10
CA TYR A 573 11.18 42.16 6.31
C TYR A 573 10.41 40.84 6.34
N LEU A 574 9.09 40.89 6.24
CA LEU A 574 8.23 39.74 6.44
C LEU A 574 8.27 38.83 5.20
N THR A 575 8.83 37.63 5.38
CA THR A 575 8.99 36.63 4.31
C THR A 575 7.90 35.56 4.34
N CYS A 576 7.25 35.34 5.48
CA CYS A 576 6.17 34.38 5.65
C CYS A 576 5.01 35.04 6.39
N LEU A 577 3.79 34.88 5.88
CA LEU A 577 2.56 35.40 6.48
C LEU A 577 1.50 34.29 6.50
N THR A 578 1.08 33.87 7.68
CA THR A 578 -0.08 32.98 7.88
C THR A 578 -1.22 33.78 8.49
N ILE A 579 -2.39 33.73 7.86
CA ILE A 579 -3.63 34.35 8.31
C ILE A 579 -4.63 33.24 8.58
N GLU A 580 -4.92 32.96 9.86
CA GLU A 580 -5.86 31.91 10.25
C GLU A 580 -7.01 32.45 11.10
N GLY A 581 -8.24 31.96 10.88
CA GLY A 581 -9.37 32.21 11.79
C GLY A 581 -9.96 33.63 11.72
N CYS A 582 -9.75 34.36 10.61
CA CYS A 582 -10.24 35.72 10.45
C CYS A 582 -11.71 35.78 10.00
N HIS A 583 -12.62 35.33 10.87
CA HIS A 583 -14.02 35.14 10.53
C HIS A 583 -14.82 36.42 10.28
N ASN A 584 -14.40 37.62 10.70
CA ASN A 584 -15.22 38.85 10.55
C ASN A 584 -14.85 39.72 9.34
N LEU A 585 -13.89 39.31 8.52
CA LEU A 585 -13.37 40.12 7.43
C LEU A 585 -13.93 39.66 6.09
N ASN A 586 -14.43 40.60 5.30
CA ASN A 586 -14.78 40.37 3.90
C ASN A 586 -13.54 40.42 2.99
N CYS A 587 -12.55 41.24 3.34
CA CYS A 587 -11.31 41.38 2.57
C CYS A 587 -10.08 41.51 3.47
N LEU A 588 -8.95 40.93 3.05
CA LEU A 588 -7.71 40.83 3.84
C LEU A 588 -6.73 41.95 3.53
N PHE A 589 -6.56 42.28 2.25
CA PHE A 589 -5.58 43.25 1.77
C PHE A 589 -6.22 44.36 0.95
N SER A 590 -5.67 45.57 1.02
CA SER A 590 -5.96 46.63 0.04
C SER A 590 -4.76 46.83 -0.89
N SER A 591 -4.97 47.31 -2.12
CA SER A 591 -3.90 47.62 -3.08
C SER A 591 -2.80 48.50 -2.47
N SER A 592 -3.16 49.47 -1.65
CA SER A 592 -2.23 50.38 -0.95
C SER A 592 -1.28 49.70 0.06
N MET A 593 -1.58 48.47 0.48
CA MET A 593 -0.77 47.72 1.46
C MET A 593 0.29 46.82 0.82
N MET A 594 0.24 46.65 -0.50
CA MET A 594 1.07 45.65 -1.21
C MET A 594 2.54 46.03 -1.28
N GLU A 595 2.86 47.33 -1.33
CA GLU A 595 4.25 47.80 -1.27
C GLU A 595 4.94 47.41 0.05
N SER A 596 4.19 47.33 1.15
CA SER A 596 4.72 46.97 2.47
C SER A 596 5.14 45.50 2.58
N PHE A 597 4.68 44.62 1.67
CA PHE A 597 4.96 43.18 1.66
C PHE A 597 5.85 42.75 0.48
N ALA A 598 6.66 43.67 -0.06
CA ALA A 598 7.51 43.40 -1.23
C ALA A 598 8.52 42.23 -1.07
N GLN A 599 8.81 41.80 0.17
CA GLN A 599 9.71 40.67 0.48
C GLN A 599 8.99 39.35 0.77
N LEU A 600 7.65 39.33 0.71
CA LEU A 600 6.86 38.16 1.06
C LEU A 600 7.12 37.00 0.09
N LYS A 601 7.50 35.85 0.65
CA LYS A 601 7.76 34.60 -0.07
C LYS A 601 6.67 33.55 0.15
N ILE A 602 6.06 33.52 1.33
CA ILE A 602 5.04 32.53 1.71
C ILE A 602 3.80 33.29 2.20
N LEU A 603 2.63 32.98 1.63
CA LEU A 603 1.34 33.50 2.07
C LEU A 603 0.36 32.34 2.29
N ASN A 604 -0.05 32.13 3.53
CA ASN A 604 -1.04 31.13 3.92
C ASN A 604 -2.29 31.84 4.44
N ILE A 605 -3.47 31.45 3.96
CA ILE A 605 -4.76 31.98 4.41
C ILE A 605 -5.65 30.77 4.72
N GLU A 606 -5.93 30.54 5.99
CA GLU A 606 -6.62 29.34 6.48
C GLU A 606 -7.87 29.71 7.31
N ASN A 607 -8.93 28.91 7.25
CA ASN A 607 -10.06 28.96 8.18
C ASN A 607 -10.75 30.34 8.31
N CYS A 608 -10.89 31.12 7.23
CA CYS A 608 -11.54 32.44 7.26
C CYS A 608 -12.94 32.41 6.62
N GLU A 609 -13.99 32.37 7.44
CA GLU A 609 -15.36 32.10 6.98
C GLU A 609 -16.03 33.19 6.13
N ASN A 610 -15.72 34.47 6.37
CA ASN A 610 -16.40 35.58 5.69
C ASN A 610 -15.58 36.29 4.61
N VAL A 611 -14.36 35.83 4.33
CA VAL A 611 -13.51 36.46 3.30
C VAL A 611 -14.08 36.15 1.93
N GLU A 612 -14.55 37.19 1.21
CA GLU A 612 -15.08 37.08 -0.15
C GLU A 612 -14.02 37.33 -1.22
N LYS A 613 -12.99 38.13 -0.88
CA LYS A 613 -11.88 38.51 -1.75
C LYS A 613 -10.60 38.71 -0.96
N VAL A 614 -9.48 38.19 -1.45
CA VAL A 614 -8.18 38.35 -0.77
C VAL A 614 -7.68 39.79 -0.86
N ILE A 615 -7.76 40.40 -2.05
CA ILE A 615 -7.29 41.77 -2.31
C ILE A 615 -8.42 42.66 -2.84
N LEU A 616 -8.59 43.84 -2.24
CA LEU A 616 -9.40 44.94 -2.73
C LEU A 616 -8.52 45.99 -3.40
N ILE A 617 -8.72 46.21 -4.70
CA ILE A 617 -8.05 47.29 -5.42
C ILE A 617 -8.88 48.59 -5.27
N GLU A 618 -8.40 49.53 -4.47
CA GLU A 618 -9.04 50.85 -4.26
C GLU A 618 -8.37 51.92 -5.14
N GLY A 619 -9.17 52.71 -5.88
CA GLY A 619 -8.82 54.07 -6.29
C GLY A 619 -7.77 54.29 -7.40
N LEU A 620 -7.43 53.28 -8.20
CA LEU A 620 -6.45 53.46 -9.29
C LEU A 620 -7.15 53.84 -10.62
N ALA A 621 -6.57 54.80 -11.33
CA ALA A 621 -7.02 55.16 -12.68
C ALA A 621 -6.77 53.97 -13.63
N LYS A 622 -7.68 53.76 -14.60
CA LYS A 622 -7.64 52.62 -15.56
C LYS A 622 -6.29 52.43 -16.28
N GLU A 623 -5.43 53.44 -16.32
CA GLU A 623 -4.15 53.44 -17.02
C GLU A 623 -2.97 52.89 -16.18
N GLU A 624 -3.06 52.84 -14.84
CA GLU A 624 -2.02 52.25 -13.95
C GLU A 624 -2.15 50.72 -13.78
N LEU A 625 -3.12 50.11 -14.44
CA LEU A 625 -3.51 48.70 -14.28
C LEU A 625 -2.79 47.71 -15.21
N MET A 626 -1.99 48.20 -16.16
CA MET A 626 -1.50 47.38 -17.28
C MET A 626 -0.25 46.53 -16.96
N SER A 627 0.33 46.59 -15.76
CA SER A 627 1.41 45.65 -15.33
C SER A 627 1.81 45.81 -13.84
N GLN A 628 0.89 45.51 -12.90
CA GLN A 628 1.27 45.49 -11.49
C GLN A 628 1.92 44.15 -11.10
N LYS A 629 3.19 44.18 -10.71
CA LYS A 629 3.94 43.05 -10.13
C LYS A 629 3.53 42.87 -8.66
N LEU A 630 2.30 42.41 -8.42
CA LEU A 630 1.83 42.10 -7.08
C LEU A 630 2.59 40.89 -6.53
N PHE A 631 3.09 41.01 -5.30
CA PHE A 631 3.90 39.98 -4.64
C PHE A 631 5.02 39.39 -5.53
N GLY A 632 5.87 40.25 -6.12
CA GLY A 632 6.91 39.81 -7.06
C GLY A 632 7.93 38.79 -6.54
N LYS A 633 8.01 38.56 -5.22
CA LYS A 633 8.86 37.55 -4.58
C LYS A 633 8.11 36.36 -3.97
N LEU A 634 6.79 36.28 -4.15
CA LEU A 634 6.00 35.17 -3.59
C LEU A 634 6.39 33.88 -4.28
N GLU A 635 6.75 32.88 -3.50
CA GLU A 635 7.16 31.54 -3.92
C GLU A 635 6.08 30.51 -3.58
N PHE A 636 5.29 30.73 -2.53
CA PHE A 636 4.24 29.82 -2.05
C PHE A 636 2.95 30.57 -1.68
N LEU A 637 1.81 30.08 -2.15
CA LEU A 637 0.47 30.55 -1.82
C LEU A 637 -0.43 29.39 -1.37
N LEU A 638 -1.01 29.48 -0.17
CA LEU A 638 -2.03 28.55 0.34
C LEU A 638 -3.33 29.30 0.66
N LEU A 639 -4.43 28.82 0.10
CA LEU A 639 -5.80 29.25 0.38
C LEU A 639 -6.58 28.05 0.89
N LYS A 640 -7.02 28.03 2.15
CA LYS A 640 -7.57 26.83 2.77
C LYS A 640 -8.78 27.13 3.65
N TYR A 641 -9.86 26.35 3.49
CA TYR A 641 -11.12 26.53 4.24
C TYR A 641 -11.67 27.97 4.18
N LEU A 642 -11.89 28.47 2.96
CA LEU A 642 -12.43 29.81 2.71
C LEU A 642 -13.81 29.70 2.02
N PRO A 643 -14.88 29.42 2.78
CA PRO A 643 -16.18 29.02 2.22
C PRO A 643 -16.92 30.12 1.46
N LYS A 644 -16.61 31.40 1.69
CA LYS A 644 -17.21 32.54 0.96
C LYS A 644 -16.29 33.20 -0.07
N LEU A 645 -15.06 32.69 -0.22
CA LEU A 645 -14.09 33.29 -1.14
C LEU A 645 -14.56 33.12 -2.57
N THR A 646 -14.93 34.20 -3.26
CA THR A 646 -15.38 34.13 -4.66
C THR A 646 -14.26 34.35 -5.67
N ARG A 647 -13.20 35.08 -5.29
CA ARG A 647 -12.08 35.47 -6.14
C ARG A 647 -10.85 35.91 -5.34
N PHE A 648 -9.65 35.85 -5.91
CA PHE A 648 -8.45 36.38 -5.26
C PHE A 648 -8.44 37.91 -5.30
N CYS A 649 -8.72 38.51 -6.47
CA CYS A 649 -8.83 39.97 -6.63
C CYS A 649 -9.65 40.41 -7.86
N HIS A 650 -9.93 41.71 -7.95
CA HIS A 650 -10.44 42.37 -9.16
C HIS A 650 -9.30 43.05 -9.93
N GLY A 651 -9.16 42.87 -11.24
CA GLY A 651 -8.08 43.50 -12.02
C GLY A 651 -7.99 43.03 -13.48
N SER A 652 -7.14 43.70 -14.28
CA SER A 652 -6.98 43.41 -15.72
C SER A 652 -5.92 42.36 -16.04
N TYR A 653 -4.79 42.32 -15.31
CA TYR A 653 -3.73 41.32 -15.50
C TYR A 653 -2.83 41.21 -14.27
N LEU A 654 -2.55 39.99 -13.81
CA LEU A 654 -1.62 39.70 -12.72
C LEU A 654 -0.53 38.71 -13.16
N ASP A 655 0.71 39.09 -12.89
CA ASP A 655 1.89 38.26 -13.10
C ASP A 655 2.52 37.91 -11.74
N PHE A 656 2.71 36.60 -11.50
CA PHE A 656 3.39 36.06 -10.33
C PHE A 656 4.75 35.49 -10.73
N PRO A 657 5.79 36.32 -10.92
CA PRO A 657 7.03 35.91 -11.58
C PRO A 657 7.86 34.91 -10.79
N SER A 658 7.66 34.82 -9.47
CA SER A 658 8.43 33.94 -8.58
C SER A 658 7.64 32.77 -8.01
N LEU A 659 6.32 32.67 -8.29
CA LEU A 659 5.43 31.74 -7.60
C LEU A 659 5.67 30.32 -8.10
N ARG A 660 6.09 29.45 -7.17
CA ARG A 660 6.44 28.04 -7.45
C ARG A 660 5.32 27.10 -7.04
N THR A 661 4.60 27.41 -5.96
CA THR A 661 3.57 26.52 -5.44
C THR A 661 2.28 27.28 -5.15
N VAL A 662 1.17 26.76 -5.67
CA VAL A 662 -0.19 27.25 -5.36
C VAL A 662 -0.99 26.09 -4.79
N ARG A 663 -1.53 26.25 -3.59
CA ARG A 663 -2.42 25.28 -2.94
C ARG A 663 -3.77 25.93 -2.64
N ILE A 664 -4.85 25.33 -3.13
CA ILE A 664 -6.22 25.79 -2.90
C ILE A 664 -7.00 24.63 -2.30
N GLU A 665 -7.39 24.74 -1.03
CA GLU A 665 -8.06 23.70 -0.27
C GLU A 665 -9.45 24.18 0.21
N SER A 666 -10.51 23.45 -0.14
CA SER A 666 -11.87 23.64 0.41
C SER A 666 -12.41 25.07 0.24
N CYS A 667 -12.12 25.70 -0.90
CA CYS A 667 -12.60 27.04 -1.30
C CYS A 667 -13.78 26.91 -2.28
N LEU A 668 -14.91 26.41 -1.81
CA LEU A 668 -16.00 25.89 -2.67
C LEU A 668 -16.72 26.95 -3.53
N THR A 669 -16.69 28.22 -3.11
CA THR A 669 -17.36 29.34 -3.79
C THR A 669 -16.43 30.15 -4.68
N LEU A 670 -15.14 29.80 -4.72
CA LEU A 670 -14.17 30.46 -5.58
C LEU A 670 -14.57 30.14 -7.01
N ASP A 671 -14.88 31.14 -7.83
CA ASP A 671 -15.36 30.94 -9.21
C ASP A 671 -14.25 31.23 -10.23
N THR A 672 -13.44 32.25 -9.96
CA THR A 672 -12.29 32.64 -10.79
C THR A 672 -11.22 33.29 -9.92
N PHE A 673 -9.95 33.13 -10.26
CA PHE A 673 -8.85 33.73 -9.49
C PHE A 673 -8.83 35.25 -9.66
N VAL A 674 -9.03 35.78 -10.88
CA VAL A 674 -9.07 37.23 -11.17
C VAL A 674 -10.29 37.58 -12.02
N SER A 675 -11.09 38.57 -11.59
CA SER A 675 -12.29 39.04 -12.30
C SER A 675 -12.22 40.53 -12.73
N ASP A 676 -13.02 40.93 -13.72
CA ASP A 676 -13.18 42.34 -14.09
C ASP A 676 -13.85 43.18 -13.00
N ALA A 677 -13.50 44.48 -12.95
CA ALA A 677 -14.07 45.44 -12.01
C ALA A 677 -15.57 45.65 -12.27
N GLU A 678 -16.34 45.83 -11.19
CA GLU A 678 -17.80 45.92 -11.18
C GLU A 678 -18.37 46.83 -12.28
N GLY A 679 -18.97 46.21 -13.31
CA GLY A 679 -19.59 46.92 -14.42
C GLY A 679 -20.25 46.01 -15.45
N ASN A 680 -21.53 45.73 -15.22
CA ASN A 680 -22.56 45.23 -16.14
C ASN A 680 -22.38 43.87 -16.85
N ASN A 681 -23.47 43.08 -16.76
CA ASN A 681 -23.75 41.88 -17.53
C ASN A 681 -23.39 42.02 -19.01
N SER A 682 -22.40 41.26 -19.48
CA SER A 682 -22.38 40.78 -20.86
C SER A 682 -21.59 39.47 -20.95
N GLU A 683 -22.31 38.46 -21.43
CA GLU A 683 -21.88 37.15 -21.94
C GLU A 683 -21.37 36.11 -20.94
N ILE A 684 -21.97 34.93 -21.10
CA ILE A 684 -21.78 33.70 -20.34
C ILE A 684 -20.41 33.13 -20.71
N ALA A 685 -19.32 33.74 -20.23
CA ALA A 685 -18.01 33.12 -20.30
C ALA A 685 -17.98 31.97 -19.29
N SER A 686 -17.66 30.77 -19.74
CA SER A 686 -17.59 29.58 -18.88
C SER A 686 -16.67 29.81 -17.66
N PRO A 687 -17.10 29.52 -16.42
CA PRO A 687 -16.29 29.79 -15.23
C PRO A 687 -15.00 28.94 -15.25
N THR A 688 -13.87 29.63 -15.42
CA THR A 688 -12.49 29.11 -15.41
C THR A 688 -11.76 29.64 -14.18
N LEU A 689 -11.07 28.76 -13.44
CA LEU A 689 -10.32 29.16 -12.25
C LEU A 689 -9.17 30.11 -12.63
N PHE A 690 -8.36 29.75 -13.61
CA PHE A 690 -7.30 30.59 -14.17
C PHE A 690 -7.64 30.96 -15.62
N ASN A 691 -8.00 32.23 -15.83
CA ASN A 691 -8.23 32.82 -17.14
C ASN A 691 -6.95 33.43 -17.70
N GLU A 692 -7.04 34.01 -18.91
CA GLU A 692 -5.94 34.69 -19.61
C GLU A 692 -5.33 35.90 -18.88
N LYS A 693 -5.91 36.32 -17.75
CA LYS A 693 -5.46 37.48 -16.96
C LYS A 693 -4.47 37.12 -15.86
N VAL A 694 -4.06 35.84 -15.76
CA VAL A 694 -3.14 35.36 -14.73
C VAL A 694 -2.04 34.52 -15.37
N ALA A 695 -0.79 34.80 -15.01
CA ALA A 695 0.37 34.01 -15.43
C ALA A 695 1.18 33.51 -14.22
N PHE A 696 1.64 32.26 -14.30
CA PHE A 696 2.51 31.62 -13.31
C PHE A 696 3.81 31.09 -13.96
N PRO A 697 4.66 31.96 -14.51
CA PRO A 697 5.77 31.56 -15.38
C PRO A 697 6.80 30.60 -14.73
N CYS A 698 6.87 30.57 -13.40
CA CYS A 698 7.77 29.73 -12.59
C CYS A 698 7.06 28.64 -11.77
N LEU A 699 5.79 28.33 -12.05
CA LEU A 699 5.03 27.33 -11.31
C LEU A 699 5.72 25.97 -11.38
N LYS A 700 5.79 25.29 -10.24
CA LYS A 700 6.32 23.93 -10.06
C LYS A 700 5.26 22.99 -9.50
N GLU A 701 4.29 23.49 -8.75
CA GLU A 701 3.24 22.69 -8.12
C GLU A 701 1.94 23.47 -8.06
N LEU A 702 0.85 22.88 -8.57
CA LEU A 702 -0.51 23.33 -8.34
C LEU A 702 -1.28 22.21 -7.66
N SER A 703 -1.71 22.44 -6.42
CA SER A 703 -2.56 21.53 -5.67
C SER A 703 -3.94 22.14 -5.44
N ILE A 704 -5.00 21.44 -5.83
CA ILE A 704 -6.39 21.86 -5.62
C ILE A 704 -7.13 20.76 -4.87
N ILE A 705 -7.46 21.02 -3.60
CA ILE A 705 -8.18 20.10 -2.72
C ILE A 705 -9.60 20.64 -2.49
N GLY A 706 -10.66 19.86 -2.70
CA GLY A 706 -12.03 20.34 -2.43
C GLY A 706 -12.58 21.27 -3.52
N VAL A 707 -12.93 20.66 -4.66
CA VAL A 707 -13.27 21.35 -5.91
C VAL A 707 -14.57 22.17 -5.80
N GLY A 708 -14.49 23.47 -6.09
CA GLY A 708 -15.65 24.37 -6.20
C GLY A 708 -16.50 24.16 -7.46
N ASN A 709 -17.39 25.10 -7.77
CA ASN A 709 -18.32 25.02 -8.93
C ASN A 709 -17.67 25.25 -10.31
N TRP A 710 -16.34 25.14 -10.43
CA TRP A 710 -15.61 25.36 -11.67
C TRP A 710 -16.04 24.41 -12.78
N ARG A 711 -16.14 24.95 -14.01
CA ARG A 711 -16.30 24.15 -15.22
C ARG A 711 -14.96 23.72 -15.83
N LYS A 712 -13.93 24.56 -15.73
CA LYS A 712 -12.56 24.33 -16.25
C LYS A 712 -11.51 24.93 -15.29
N ILE A 713 -10.28 24.38 -15.23
CA ILE A 713 -9.18 25.01 -14.45
C ILE A 713 -8.48 26.08 -15.30
N TRP A 714 -8.17 25.78 -16.55
CA TRP A 714 -7.56 26.72 -17.49
C TRP A 714 -8.47 27.00 -18.69
N HIS A 715 -8.43 28.24 -19.19
CA HIS A 715 -9.16 28.64 -20.39
C HIS A 715 -8.45 28.23 -21.69
N ASN A 716 -7.12 28.35 -21.76
CA ASN A 716 -6.20 27.89 -22.82
C ASN A 716 -4.77 27.73 -22.25
N GLU A 717 -3.85 27.18 -23.05
CA GLU A 717 -2.43 26.85 -22.74
C GLU A 717 -1.86 27.53 -21.48
N ALA A 718 -1.36 26.73 -20.53
CA ALA A 718 -0.55 27.26 -19.45
C ALA A 718 0.77 27.76 -20.05
N THR A 719 0.96 29.08 -20.10
CA THR A 719 2.20 29.74 -20.52
C THR A 719 3.28 29.60 -19.43
N ASN A 720 3.58 28.36 -19.05
CA ASN A 720 4.62 28.04 -18.07
C ASN A 720 5.89 27.63 -18.82
N SER A 721 7.01 28.25 -18.45
CA SER A 721 8.31 28.05 -19.10
C SER A 721 9.18 26.96 -18.45
N GLY A 722 8.69 26.34 -17.36
CA GLY A 722 9.39 25.30 -16.61
C GLY A 722 8.44 24.22 -16.08
N GLY A 723 9.02 23.04 -15.83
CA GLY A 723 8.35 21.81 -15.35
C GLY A 723 7.45 22.01 -14.12
N PHE A 724 6.23 21.47 -14.12
CA PHE A 724 5.30 21.54 -12.98
C PHE A 724 4.43 20.30 -12.75
N ILE A 725 4.00 20.10 -11.50
CA ILE A 725 3.12 19.04 -11.00
C ILE A 725 1.70 19.60 -10.85
N LEU A 726 0.71 18.85 -11.31
CA LEU A 726 -0.71 19.13 -11.11
C LEU A 726 -1.33 18.06 -10.19
N GLN A 727 -1.76 18.46 -9.00
CA GLN A 727 -2.50 17.62 -8.07
C GLN A 727 -3.91 18.18 -7.86
N ILE A 728 -4.93 17.32 -8.03
CA ILE A 728 -6.32 17.67 -7.79
C ILE A 728 -6.91 16.58 -6.91
N THR A 729 -7.28 16.94 -5.68
CA THR A 729 -7.87 16.03 -4.70
C THR A 729 -9.27 16.53 -4.29
N LYS A 730 -10.20 15.67 -3.90
CA LYS A 730 -11.43 16.13 -3.22
C LYS A 730 -11.18 16.27 -1.73
N SER A 731 -11.70 17.33 -1.11
CA SER A 731 -11.64 17.52 0.33
C SER A 731 -12.43 16.41 1.03
N SER A 732 -11.73 15.56 1.77
CA SER A 732 -12.28 14.64 2.76
C SER A 732 -12.70 15.43 4.01
N ILE A 733 -13.67 16.33 3.84
CA ILE A 733 -14.39 16.92 4.97
C ILE A 733 -15.71 16.15 5.05
N GLY A 734 -15.77 15.27 6.05
CA GLY A 734 -17.00 14.60 6.44
C GLY A 734 -18.09 15.62 6.77
N VAL A 735 -19.30 15.33 6.33
CA VAL A 735 -20.49 15.63 7.11
C VAL A 735 -20.73 14.43 8.02
#